data_AF-A0A1E3I7D0-F1
#
_entry.id   AF-A0A1E3I7D0-F1
#
_cell.length_a   1.000
_cell.length_b   1.000
_cell.length_c   1.000
_cell.angle_alpha   90.00
_cell.angle_beta   90.00
_cell.angle_gamma   90.00
#
_symmetry.space_group_name_H-M   'P 1'
#
loop_
_entity.id
_entity.type
_entity.pdbx_description
1 polymer ?
#
loop_
_entity_poly.entity_id
_entity_poly.type
_entity_poly.pdbx_seq_one_letter_code
_entity_poly.pdbx_strand_id
1 'polypeptide(L)'
;MLLQSFILALALFGSVDARPSRTPNHRRSSRHLQKRLTNPSVSGWSYSGCVRDGSARALTGQNKGDASMTPALCTSWCAASNYIYAGLEANNQCYCGNSLDNSLGYSVSESECSDTCVGNTAYACGGSWRLSLYKSTTASTTSKASSTSSAATSISSVAAASTSGITVVFGSTWIGCYTNSGIESAVSATKYSSSSMTVSMCISHCSGLGYSFAELEYYSECYCGSSAPATSRKNSDNSKCLYTCKGDSSQTCGGAGNLGVYSIGTASTSSSASSTSTSKATTATSTTASTTSVAAASTSGITVVSGSTWIGCYTNSGIESAVSATKYSSSSMTVSMCISHCSGLGYSFAELEYYSECYCGSSAPATSRKNSDNSKCLYACKGDSSQTCGGAGNLGVYSIATATVSTSTSGITLVSGTTYLGCYTNSGIDSAVTATKYSTTSMTVSLCMSHCTSLGYTYAGLEYYSECYCGSTGPASSRKNSDDSKCLYACKGDSTQKCGGAGNIAIYSLSASTTSTATTSASTSTTVSTTSTGTAPSSSSTSGVGSNPACSSTKYVYAHHMVGNTYSYTQSIWASDISQAYAAGIDGFALNYGSDSWQTSRIADAYAAAKAQGSFKLFLSMDVSSLSCSSAADAATLVSTVTTYASHSAAAKYENKTLLSTFSGESCTFGQGSYQAGWTYFRTLLSKAGVSVYFMPATFADTSTFSSSSWMDGEFNWNSGWPIGSTALDTSSDTTYLAALGNKEYMAAASPAFFTYYGPTSYNKNWIYRSDDWLLARRFEQIISQRVSIDLIELISWNDYGESHYLGPIRTDQPNSQGWTDGMPHTAWLTVVSYYASAFKTGSYSAGSDQLVLWSRPHPKAATPSAATNSRPTNWNYTDDNLYVWVALKSAATVSITSGSNTVSWSLAAGVSKLSVASSAGTIGASIVRSGSTIKSYSSSGSFNYTTTPTDYNYNYFVASA
;
A
#
# COMPACT_ATOMS: atom_id res chain seq x y z
N MET A 1 53.76 47.86 23.18
CA MET A 1 52.81 48.54 24.09
C MET A 1 51.59 47.64 24.15
N LEU A 2 51.33 46.92 25.26
CA LEU A 2 50.76 47.41 26.52
C LEU A 2 49.33 47.97 26.28
N LEU A 3 48.26 47.51 26.95
CA LEU A 3 48.16 46.61 28.10
C LEU A 3 46.78 45.89 28.16
N GLN A 4 46.73 44.71 28.79
CA GLN A 4 45.50 44.10 29.32
C GLN A 4 44.99 44.89 30.54
N SER A 5 43.76 44.64 31.00
CA SER A 5 43.43 44.67 32.44
C SER A 5 42.22 43.78 32.78
N PHE A 6 42.53 42.60 33.32
CA PHE A 6 41.68 41.81 34.24
C PHE A 6 41.95 42.28 35.69
N ILE A 7 41.05 41.95 36.64
CA ILE A 7 41.24 41.77 38.11
C ILE A 7 39.83 41.51 38.70
N LEU A 8 39.54 40.60 39.65
CA LEU A 8 40.19 40.10 40.89
C LEU A 8 39.71 38.63 41.12
N ALA A 9 40.54 37.58 41.32
CA ALA A 9 41.15 37.07 42.58
C ALA A 9 40.19 37.04 43.81
N LEU A 10 39.89 35.98 44.59
CA LEU A 10 40.40 34.62 44.85
C LEU A 10 41.59 34.48 45.85
N ALA A 11 41.34 33.92 47.07
CA ALA A 11 42.20 32.97 47.82
C ALA A 11 41.79 32.76 49.31
N LEU A 12 42.06 31.53 49.83
CA LEU A 12 42.46 31.09 51.21
C LEU A 12 41.95 29.63 51.45
N PHE A 13 42.66 28.56 51.02
CA PHE A 13 43.80 27.84 51.63
C PHE A 13 43.50 26.86 52.82
N GLY A 14 43.66 25.54 52.55
CA GLY A 14 44.02 24.43 53.49
C GLY A 14 42.92 23.41 53.91
N SER A 15 43.18 22.18 54.39
CA SER A 15 44.39 21.30 54.31
C SER A 15 44.13 19.81 54.73
N VAL A 16 44.48 18.86 53.84
CA VAL A 16 45.11 17.51 54.01
C VAL A 16 44.64 16.44 55.07
N ASP A 17 44.24 15.25 54.55
CA ASP A 17 44.28 13.81 54.99
C ASP A 17 43.94 13.27 56.41
N ALA A 18 43.05 12.23 56.46
CA ALA A 18 43.32 10.84 56.95
C ALA A 18 42.08 9.87 56.89
N ARG A 19 42.33 8.54 56.83
CA ARG A 19 41.37 7.39 56.64
C ARG A 19 40.65 6.92 57.96
N PRO A 20 39.72 5.92 58.04
CA PRO A 20 39.29 4.88 57.06
C PRO A 20 37.79 4.42 57.00
N SER A 21 37.47 3.64 55.95
CA SER A 21 36.53 2.49 55.83
C SER A 21 35.24 2.37 56.70
N ARG A 22 34.08 2.26 56.02
CA ARG A 22 33.00 1.28 56.34
C ARG A 22 32.04 1.05 55.16
N THR A 23 31.41 -0.12 55.12
CA THR A 23 30.64 -0.69 53.99
C THR A 23 29.28 -0.01 53.73
N PRO A 24 28.79 0.02 52.46
CA PRO A 24 27.41 0.40 52.17
C PRO A 24 26.45 -0.75 52.48
N ASN A 25 25.38 -0.49 53.23
CA ASN A 25 24.34 -1.46 53.53
C ASN A 25 22.94 -0.86 53.28
N HIS A 26 22.01 -1.68 52.78
CA HIS A 26 20.78 -1.21 52.11
C HIS A 26 19.79 -0.45 53.02
N ARG A 27 19.21 0.64 52.50
CA ARG A 27 17.84 1.09 52.79
C ARG A 27 17.13 1.41 51.47
N ARG A 28 16.28 0.50 50.99
CA ARG A 28 14.82 0.41 51.23
C ARG A 28 14.02 1.45 50.44
N SER A 29 13.68 1.07 49.22
CA SER A 29 12.57 1.66 48.45
C SER A 29 11.23 1.39 49.15
N SER A 30 10.34 2.38 49.16
CA SER A 30 8.96 2.20 49.60
C SER A 30 8.20 1.33 48.60
N ARG A 31 7.91 0.09 48.98
CA ARG A 31 6.93 -0.73 48.27
C ARG A 31 5.55 -0.12 48.47
N HIS A 32 4.92 0.34 47.39
CA HIS A 32 3.46 0.33 47.36
C HIS A 32 2.99 -1.12 47.54
N LEU A 33 2.15 -1.35 48.54
CA LEU A 33 1.42 -2.62 48.67
C LEU A 33 0.41 -2.71 47.52
N GLN A 34 0.80 -3.41 46.45
CA GLN A 34 -0.19 -3.94 45.51
C GLN A 34 -1.07 -4.93 46.29
N LYS A 35 -2.34 -4.57 46.47
CA LYS A 35 -3.36 -5.45 47.07
C LYS A 35 -3.61 -6.58 46.09
N ARG A 36 -3.01 -7.75 46.34
CA ARG A 36 -3.15 -8.94 45.49
C ARG A 36 -4.62 -9.35 45.43
N LEU A 37 -5.22 -9.27 44.25
CA LEU A 37 -6.59 -9.74 44.02
C LEU A 37 -6.68 -11.23 44.32
N THR A 38 -7.83 -11.68 44.82
CA THR A 38 -8.05 -13.09 45.15
C THR A 38 -9.05 -13.71 44.19
N ASN A 39 -8.75 -14.93 43.73
CA ASN A 39 -9.68 -15.78 43.00
C ASN A 39 -10.21 -16.82 43.99
N PRO A 40 -11.33 -16.55 44.69
CA PRO A 40 -11.82 -17.41 45.76
C PRO A 40 -12.36 -18.72 45.17
N SER A 41 -12.09 -19.86 45.81
CA SER A 41 -12.89 -21.07 45.59
C SER A 41 -14.32 -20.79 46.05
N VAL A 42 -15.29 -21.03 45.18
CA VAL A 42 -16.72 -20.85 45.48
C VAL A 42 -17.31 -22.21 45.83
N SER A 43 -18.35 -22.26 46.68
CA SER A 43 -18.96 -23.54 47.05
C SER A 43 -19.44 -24.32 45.81
N GLY A 44 -18.90 -25.52 45.61
CA GLY A 44 -19.17 -26.37 44.43
C GLY A 44 -18.37 -26.01 43.16
N TRP A 45 -17.43 -25.06 43.20
CA TRP A 45 -16.70 -24.56 42.03
C TRP A 45 -15.22 -24.23 42.34
N SER A 46 -14.29 -24.83 41.62
CA SER A 46 -12.86 -24.55 41.72
C SER A 46 -12.39 -23.55 40.67
N TYR A 47 -11.55 -22.59 41.08
CA TYR A 47 -10.82 -21.75 40.12
C TYR A 47 -9.84 -22.63 39.32
N SER A 48 -9.86 -22.48 38.00
CA SER A 48 -9.12 -23.31 37.03
C SER A 48 -8.01 -22.54 36.30
N GLY A 49 -7.82 -21.25 36.61
CA GLY A 49 -6.77 -20.40 36.04
C GLY A 49 -7.28 -19.33 35.08
N CYS A 50 -6.41 -18.41 34.71
CA CYS A 50 -6.64 -17.44 33.65
C CYS A 50 -6.51 -18.10 32.28
N VAL A 51 -7.54 -17.97 31.43
CA VAL A 51 -7.55 -18.55 30.07
C VAL A 51 -7.90 -17.52 29.01
N ARG A 52 -7.40 -17.74 27.79
CA ARG A 52 -7.71 -16.86 26.65
C ARG A 52 -9.15 -17.03 26.18
N ASP A 53 -9.82 -15.90 25.94
CA ASP A 53 -11.04 -15.82 25.13
C ASP A 53 -10.80 -15.09 23.79
N GLY A 54 -11.83 -14.97 22.97
CA GLY A 54 -11.78 -14.29 21.68
C GLY A 54 -13.17 -14.15 21.06
N SER A 55 -13.27 -13.52 19.89
CA SER A 55 -14.54 -13.24 19.21
C SER A 55 -15.39 -14.49 18.92
N ALA A 56 -14.76 -15.65 18.73
CA ALA A 56 -15.43 -16.95 18.56
C ALA A 56 -15.96 -17.57 19.88
N ARG A 57 -15.49 -17.07 21.02
CA ARG A 57 -15.74 -17.54 22.40
C ARG A 57 -15.16 -18.91 22.77
N ALA A 58 -14.44 -18.96 23.88
CA ALA A 58 -13.96 -20.17 24.54
C ALA A 58 -15.10 -20.90 25.26
N LEU A 59 -16.02 -20.15 25.87
CA LEU A 59 -17.26 -20.66 26.46
C LEU A 59 -18.44 -20.25 25.56
N THR A 60 -18.96 -21.21 24.81
CA THR A 60 -19.98 -21.01 23.75
C THR A 60 -21.43 -21.10 24.24
N GLY A 61 -21.64 -21.29 25.54
CA GLY A 61 -22.97 -21.36 26.14
C GLY A 61 -23.58 -19.99 26.42
N GLN A 62 -24.47 -19.94 27.41
CA GLN A 62 -25.11 -18.69 27.81
C GLN A 62 -24.10 -17.67 28.32
N ASN A 63 -24.33 -16.39 28.02
CA ASN A 63 -23.54 -15.28 28.56
C ASN A 63 -24.44 -14.10 28.97
N LYS A 64 -23.96 -13.28 29.91
CA LYS A 64 -24.62 -12.05 30.36
C LYS A 64 -23.61 -11.02 30.89
N GLY A 65 -23.98 -9.74 30.80
CA GLY A 65 -23.38 -8.68 31.61
C GLY A 65 -24.24 -8.36 32.84
N ASP A 66 -23.63 -8.06 33.98
CA ASP A 66 -24.33 -7.72 35.22
C ASP A 66 -23.56 -6.65 36.00
N ALA A 67 -24.21 -5.55 36.40
CA ALA A 67 -23.58 -4.48 37.18
C ALA A 67 -23.15 -4.92 38.59
N SER A 68 -23.62 -6.08 39.05
CA SER A 68 -23.27 -6.69 40.35
C SER A 68 -22.34 -7.91 40.22
N MET A 69 -21.67 -8.08 39.07
CA MET A 69 -20.88 -9.29 38.78
C MET A 69 -19.82 -9.62 39.85
N THR A 70 -19.83 -10.87 40.29
CA THR A 70 -18.84 -11.49 41.18
C THR A 70 -18.67 -12.97 40.81
N PRO A 71 -17.57 -13.65 41.21
CA PRO A 71 -17.38 -15.07 40.95
C PRO A 71 -18.58 -15.91 41.38
N ALA A 72 -19.12 -15.65 42.58
CA ALA A 72 -20.28 -16.36 43.11
C ALA A 72 -21.58 -16.13 42.30
N LEU A 73 -21.80 -14.93 41.78
CA LEU A 73 -22.96 -14.63 40.92
C LEU A 73 -22.84 -15.32 39.55
N CYS A 74 -21.63 -15.38 38.99
CA CYS A 74 -21.40 -16.06 37.71
C CYS A 74 -21.54 -17.59 37.84
N THR A 75 -20.85 -18.21 38.82
CA THR A 75 -20.90 -19.66 39.01
C THR A 75 -22.30 -20.16 39.39
N SER A 76 -23.05 -19.41 40.20
CA SER A 76 -24.43 -19.79 40.55
C SER A 76 -25.39 -19.69 39.36
N TRP A 77 -25.24 -18.68 38.49
CA TRP A 77 -26.04 -18.54 37.28
C TRP A 77 -25.72 -19.62 36.23
N CYS A 78 -24.44 -19.95 36.04
CA CYS A 78 -24.04 -21.07 35.18
C CYS A 78 -24.53 -22.43 35.73
N ALA A 79 -24.46 -22.64 37.05
CA ALA A 79 -25.00 -23.84 37.69
C ALA A 79 -26.53 -23.97 37.50
N ALA A 80 -27.28 -22.89 37.71
CA ALA A 80 -28.73 -22.87 37.49
C ALA A 80 -29.11 -23.12 36.01
N SER A 81 -28.17 -22.88 35.09
CA SER A 81 -28.32 -23.12 33.65
C SER A 81 -27.70 -24.46 33.20
N ASN A 82 -27.34 -25.35 34.14
CA ASN A 82 -26.75 -26.68 33.91
C ASN A 82 -25.40 -26.68 33.14
N TYR A 83 -24.57 -25.64 33.32
CA TYR A 83 -23.21 -25.59 32.77
C TYR A 83 -22.15 -26.00 33.80
N ILE A 84 -21.07 -26.67 33.35
CA ILE A 84 -19.95 -27.12 34.22
C ILE A 84 -18.74 -26.16 34.23
N TYR A 85 -18.69 -25.17 33.34
CA TYR A 85 -17.72 -24.08 33.33
C TYR A 85 -18.41 -22.72 33.44
N ALA A 86 -17.76 -21.80 34.14
CA ALA A 86 -18.14 -20.41 34.29
C ALA A 86 -16.87 -19.55 34.14
N GLY A 87 -16.89 -18.53 33.29
CA GLY A 87 -15.77 -17.64 33.04
C GLY A 87 -16.20 -16.19 33.20
N LEU A 88 -15.43 -15.41 33.97
CA LEU A 88 -15.69 -13.99 34.16
C LEU A 88 -14.73 -13.18 33.29
N GLU A 89 -15.24 -12.15 32.59
CA GLU A 89 -14.50 -11.29 31.68
C GLU A 89 -14.80 -9.80 31.94
N ALA A 90 -13.86 -8.93 31.58
CA ALA A 90 -14.03 -7.48 31.41
C ALA A 90 -14.87 -6.81 32.52
N ASN A 91 -14.51 -7.06 33.78
CA ASN A 91 -15.12 -6.56 35.02
C ASN A 91 -16.57 -7.01 35.32
N ASN A 92 -17.44 -7.13 34.32
CA ASN A 92 -18.90 -7.28 34.50
C ASN A 92 -19.55 -8.43 33.73
N GLN A 93 -18.80 -9.22 32.96
CA GLN A 93 -19.33 -10.24 32.07
C GLN A 93 -19.17 -11.64 32.66
N CYS A 94 -20.11 -12.52 32.34
CA CYS A 94 -20.11 -13.93 32.73
C CYS A 94 -20.50 -14.79 31.53
N TYR A 95 -19.69 -15.81 31.26
CA TYR A 95 -19.84 -16.78 30.19
C TYR A 95 -19.94 -18.17 30.79
N CYS A 96 -20.83 -19.01 30.28
CA CYS A 96 -21.02 -20.39 30.73
C CYS A 96 -20.71 -21.37 29.59
N GLY A 97 -20.28 -22.58 29.92
CA GLY A 97 -20.06 -23.63 28.92
C GLY A 97 -19.92 -25.02 29.52
N ASN A 98 -19.92 -26.04 28.66
CA ASN A 98 -19.64 -27.44 29.06
C ASN A 98 -18.31 -27.97 28.52
N SER A 99 -17.70 -27.23 27.60
CA SER A 99 -16.39 -27.45 27.00
C SER A 99 -15.69 -26.10 26.82
N LEU A 100 -14.40 -26.14 26.48
CA LEU A 100 -13.64 -24.99 25.99
C LEU A 100 -13.47 -25.21 24.49
N ASP A 101 -14.08 -24.33 23.69
CA ASP A 101 -14.24 -24.53 22.24
C ASP A 101 -13.40 -23.55 21.40
N ASN A 102 -13.54 -23.64 20.08
CA ASN A 102 -12.93 -22.72 19.10
C ASN A 102 -11.40 -22.58 19.18
N SER A 103 -10.72 -23.59 19.72
CA SER A 103 -9.27 -23.58 19.99
C SER A 103 -8.81 -22.46 20.93
N LEU A 104 -9.74 -21.96 21.77
CA LEU A 104 -9.50 -20.99 22.84
C LEU A 104 -9.52 -21.72 24.20
N GLY A 105 -9.51 -20.98 25.32
CA GLY A 105 -9.55 -21.56 26.66
C GLY A 105 -8.23 -22.18 27.15
N TYR A 106 -7.13 -22.02 26.41
CA TYR A 106 -5.80 -22.35 26.91
C TYR A 106 -5.31 -21.33 27.94
N SER A 107 -4.49 -21.80 28.89
CA SER A 107 -3.95 -20.98 29.98
C SER A 107 -3.04 -19.85 29.47
N VAL A 108 -3.19 -18.69 30.09
CA VAL A 108 -2.38 -17.47 29.85
C VAL A 108 -1.95 -16.89 31.20
N SER A 109 -1.24 -15.76 31.24
CA SER A 109 -0.71 -15.25 32.51
C SER A 109 -1.85 -14.80 33.43
N GLU A 110 -1.79 -15.16 34.72
CA GLU A 110 -2.72 -14.68 35.75
C GLU A 110 -2.79 -13.13 35.84
N SER A 111 -1.75 -12.43 35.38
CA SER A 111 -1.76 -10.96 35.27
C SER A 111 -2.68 -10.43 34.18
N GLU A 112 -3.08 -11.25 33.21
CA GLU A 112 -4.01 -10.87 32.14
C GLU A 112 -5.48 -11.02 32.58
N CYS A 113 -5.73 -11.73 33.69
CA CYS A 113 -7.04 -11.79 34.34
C CYS A 113 -7.09 -10.93 35.62
N SER A 114 -6.55 -9.70 35.58
CA SER A 114 -6.47 -8.82 36.75
C SER A 114 -7.54 -7.72 36.84
N ASP A 115 -8.54 -7.71 35.95
CA ASP A 115 -9.63 -6.75 36.01
C ASP A 115 -10.50 -6.99 37.24
N THR A 116 -10.79 -5.96 38.03
CA THR A 116 -11.58 -6.11 39.26
C THR A 116 -13.07 -6.29 38.95
N CYS A 117 -13.72 -7.20 39.64
CA CYS A 117 -15.17 -7.41 39.53
C CYS A 117 -15.97 -6.17 39.94
N VAL A 118 -16.96 -5.75 39.12
CA VAL A 118 -17.82 -4.59 39.42
C VAL A 118 -18.63 -4.75 40.71
N GLY A 119 -19.07 -5.98 41.03
CA GLY A 119 -19.80 -6.27 42.25
C GLY A 119 -18.93 -6.41 43.50
N ASN A 120 -17.61 -6.61 43.36
CA ASN A 120 -16.67 -6.64 44.49
C ASN A 120 -15.20 -6.51 44.02
N THR A 121 -14.57 -5.36 44.26
CA THR A 121 -13.20 -5.07 43.81
C THR A 121 -12.09 -5.83 44.55
N ALA A 122 -12.42 -6.74 45.48
CA ALA A 122 -11.46 -7.68 46.07
C ALA A 122 -11.15 -8.89 45.16
N TYR A 123 -12.02 -9.18 44.20
CA TYR A 123 -11.92 -10.34 43.31
C TYR A 123 -11.59 -9.94 41.87
N ALA A 124 -10.95 -10.84 41.13
CA ALA A 124 -10.72 -10.66 39.70
C ALA A 124 -11.85 -11.26 38.85
N CYS A 125 -12.21 -10.54 37.79
CA CYS A 125 -13.23 -10.86 36.80
C CYS A 125 -12.62 -10.83 35.39
N GLY A 126 -11.58 -11.64 35.19
CA GLY A 126 -10.92 -11.79 33.91
C GLY A 126 -10.15 -10.55 33.48
N GLY A 127 -10.17 -10.30 32.17
CA GLY A 127 -9.56 -9.18 31.48
C GLY A 127 -10.13 -9.09 30.06
N SER A 128 -9.73 -8.11 29.25
CA SER A 128 -10.17 -8.03 27.85
C SER A 128 -9.77 -9.30 27.08
N TRP A 129 -10.76 -10.10 26.65
CA TRP A 129 -10.60 -11.41 26.04
C TRP A 129 -9.84 -12.41 26.93
N ARG A 130 -10.09 -12.38 28.23
CA ARG A 130 -9.45 -13.22 29.25
C ARG A 130 -10.46 -13.65 30.30
N LEU A 131 -10.68 -14.95 30.45
CA LEU A 131 -11.62 -15.50 31.42
C LEU A 131 -10.89 -15.91 32.69
N SER A 132 -11.32 -15.36 33.83
CA SER A 132 -11.12 -16.01 35.13
C SER A 132 -12.00 -17.26 35.15
N LEU A 133 -11.43 -18.43 34.82
CA LEU A 133 -12.20 -19.66 34.61
C LEU A 133 -12.45 -20.42 35.92
N TYR A 134 -13.68 -20.88 36.09
CA TYR A 134 -14.16 -21.72 37.16
C TYR A 134 -14.78 -23.00 36.61
N LYS A 135 -14.57 -24.12 37.31
CA LYS A 135 -15.11 -25.44 36.95
C LYS A 135 -15.92 -26.02 38.10
N SER A 136 -17.07 -26.60 37.80
CA SER A 136 -17.90 -27.29 38.79
C SER A 136 -17.17 -28.51 39.36
N THR A 137 -17.22 -28.68 40.69
CA THR A 137 -16.64 -29.83 41.39
C THR A 137 -17.62 -30.99 41.56
N THR A 138 -18.85 -30.87 41.05
CA THR A 138 -19.91 -31.87 41.21
C THR A 138 -20.08 -32.69 39.93
N ALA A 139 -19.86 -34.00 40.00
CA ALA A 139 -20.03 -34.90 38.87
C ALA A 139 -21.51 -35.05 38.47
N SER A 140 -21.84 -34.77 37.21
CA SER A 140 -23.21 -34.85 36.70
C SER A 140 -23.51 -36.24 36.11
N THR A 141 -24.50 -36.93 36.66
CA THR A 141 -25.03 -38.19 36.11
C THR A 141 -26.20 -37.91 35.16
N THR A 142 -26.06 -38.31 33.90
CA THR A 142 -27.06 -38.22 32.82
C THR A 142 -28.36 -38.99 33.08
N SER A 143 -29.51 -38.46 32.62
CA SER A 143 -30.51 -39.24 31.87
C SER A 143 -31.59 -38.36 31.21
N LYS A 144 -32.41 -38.98 30.35
CA LYS A 144 -33.28 -38.40 29.30
C LYS A 144 -34.73 -38.87 29.49
N ALA A 145 -35.73 -37.99 29.41
CA ALA A 145 -37.13 -38.38 29.21
C ALA A 145 -38.02 -37.24 28.67
N SER A 146 -39.02 -37.61 27.85
CA SER A 146 -40.09 -36.74 27.34
C SER A 146 -41.27 -36.63 28.31
N SER A 147 -42.14 -35.61 28.17
CA SER A 147 -43.61 -35.76 27.98
C SER A 147 -44.37 -34.43 28.11
N THR A 148 -45.71 -34.48 28.15
CA THR A 148 -46.64 -33.56 27.47
C THR A 148 -47.52 -32.70 28.40
N SER A 149 -48.21 -31.73 27.76
CA SER A 149 -49.61 -31.29 28.03
C SER A 149 -49.99 -30.29 29.15
N SER A 150 -50.38 -29.08 28.70
CA SER A 150 -51.76 -28.52 28.76
C SER A 150 -52.27 -27.58 29.88
N ALA A 151 -53.20 -26.70 29.44
CA ALA A 151 -54.12 -25.79 30.15
C ALA A 151 -53.48 -24.55 30.83
N ALA A 152 -53.59 -23.30 30.36
CA ALA A 152 -54.72 -22.47 29.87
C ALA A 152 -55.51 -21.73 30.99
N THR A 153 -55.55 -20.39 30.91
CA THR A 153 -56.72 -19.52 31.18
C THR A 153 -56.46 -18.13 30.56
N SER A 154 -57.52 -17.49 30.07
CA SER A 154 -57.54 -16.22 29.34
C SER A 154 -57.74 -14.98 30.23
N ILE A 155 -57.45 -13.78 29.70
CA ILE A 155 -58.43 -12.72 29.40
C ILE A 155 -57.70 -11.49 28.81
N SER A 156 -58.32 -10.87 27.80
CA SER A 156 -57.81 -9.68 27.10
C SER A 156 -57.88 -8.40 27.93
N SER A 157 -56.92 -7.51 27.74
CA SER A 157 -57.19 -6.06 27.70
C SER A 157 -56.25 -5.37 26.70
N VAL A 158 -56.78 -4.37 25.99
CA VAL A 158 -56.08 -3.72 24.88
C VAL A 158 -55.14 -2.66 25.43
N ALA A 159 -53.83 -2.90 25.35
CA ALA A 159 -52.80 -1.93 25.72
C ALA A 159 -52.19 -1.28 24.47
N ALA A 160 -51.95 0.03 24.53
CA ALA A 160 -51.32 0.78 23.45
C ALA A 160 -49.92 0.21 23.14
N ALA A 161 -49.58 0.12 21.85
CA ALA A 161 -48.29 -0.40 21.41
C ALA A 161 -47.14 0.48 21.95
N SER A 162 -46.32 -0.08 22.83
CA SER A 162 -45.17 0.61 23.39
C SER A 162 -44.06 0.73 22.34
N THR A 163 -43.48 1.93 22.24
CA THR A 163 -42.33 2.23 21.37
C THR A 163 -40.98 1.97 22.06
N SER A 164 -40.98 1.20 23.16
CA SER A 164 -39.80 0.91 23.96
C SER A 164 -38.79 0.04 23.17
N GLY A 165 -37.59 0.58 22.94
CA GLY A 165 -36.50 -0.12 22.24
C GLY A 165 -36.25 0.34 20.79
N ILE A 166 -36.97 1.36 20.30
CA ILE A 166 -36.72 1.95 18.98
C ILE A 166 -35.88 3.23 19.15
N THR A 167 -34.68 3.25 18.58
CA THR A 167 -33.81 4.43 18.55
C THR A 167 -33.77 4.95 17.11
N VAL A 168 -34.19 6.21 16.92
CA VAL A 168 -34.40 6.82 15.60
C VAL A 168 -33.44 7.99 15.40
N VAL A 169 -32.97 8.17 14.16
CA VAL A 169 -32.12 9.30 13.75
C VAL A 169 -32.92 10.60 13.70
N PHE A 170 -32.30 11.71 14.08
CA PHE A 170 -32.93 13.04 14.06
C PHE A 170 -33.39 13.41 12.65
N GLY A 171 -34.71 13.57 12.45
CA GLY A 171 -35.31 13.98 11.17
C GLY A 171 -35.99 12.88 10.35
N SER A 172 -35.98 11.61 10.77
CA SER A 172 -36.78 10.54 10.14
C SER A 172 -37.93 10.08 11.03
N THR A 173 -38.99 9.54 10.41
CA THR A 173 -40.16 9.01 11.14
C THR A 173 -40.28 7.52 10.90
N TRP A 174 -40.21 6.73 11.98
CA TRP A 174 -40.52 5.30 11.95
C TRP A 174 -42.02 5.08 11.72
N ILE A 175 -42.35 4.32 10.68
CA ILE A 175 -43.72 4.02 10.26
C ILE A 175 -44.20 2.69 10.84
N GLY A 176 -43.31 1.72 11.03
CA GLY A 176 -43.61 0.43 11.67
C GLY A 176 -42.75 -0.73 11.17
N CYS A 177 -42.94 -1.89 11.80
CA CYS A 177 -42.46 -3.17 11.31
C CYS A 177 -43.47 -3.79 10.32
N TYR A 178 -43.01 -4.32 9.18
CA TYR A 178 -43.85 -4.91 8.13
C TYR A 178 -43.30 -6.27 7.66
N THR A 179 -44.15 -7.23 7.31
CA THR A 179 -43.66 -8.53 6.81
C THR A 179 -43.13 -8.41 5.37
N ASN A 180 -42.04 -9.12 5.06
CA ASN A 180 -41.39 -9.07 3.74
C ASN A 180 -42.00 -10.02 2.69
N SER A 181 -43.13 -10.65 3.00
CA SER A 181 -43.83 -11.59 2.12
C SER A 181 -44.59 -10.90 0.97
N GLY A 182 -44.08 -11.03 -0.27
CA GLY A 182 -44.79 -10.68 -1.51
C GLY A 182 -44.22 -9.53 -2.35
N ILE A 183 -42.89 -9.47 -2.56
CA ILE A 183 -42.20 -8.34 -3.21
C ILE A 183 -42.25 -8.39 -4.76
N GLU A 184 -43.44 -8.31 -5.36
CA GLU A 184 -43.56 -8.02 -6.82
C GLU A 184 -44.60 -6.93 -7.17
N SER A 185 -45.31 -6.34 -6.19
CA SER A 185 -46.41 -5.42 -6.52
C SER A 185 -46.59 -4.18 -5.63
N ALA A 186 -45.53 -3.72 -4.94
CA ALA A 186 -45.59 -2.42 -4.25
C ALA A 186 -44.25 -1.69 -4.10
N VAL A 187 -43.16 -2.38 -3.71
CA VAL A 187 -41.88 -1.73 -3.38
C VAL A 187 -40.69 -2.60 -3.80
N SER A 188 -40.07 -2.25 -4.93
CA SER A 188 -38.64 -2.45 -5.25
C SER A 188 -38.41 -2.16 -6.73
N ALA A 189 -37.64 -1.12 -7.04
CA ALA A 189 -36.96 -0.99 -8.34
C ALA A 189 -35.43 -0.99 -8.18
N THR A 190 -34.92 -0.99 -6.95
CA THR A 190 -33.48 -1.02 -6.64
C THR A 190 -33.28 -1.57 -5.23
N LYS A 191 -32.42 -2.59 -5.09
CA LYS A 191 -31.94 -3.12 -3.81
C LYS A 191 -30.51 -2.65 -3.59
N TYR A 192 -30.23 -2.13 -2.40
CA TYR A 192 -28.88 -1.72 -1.98
C TYR A 192 -28.55 -2.39 -0.64
N SER A 193 -27.42 -3.09 -0.57
CA SER A 193 -26.95 -3.74 0.66
C SER A 193 -25.55 -3.25 1.00
N SER A 194 -25.29 -2.98 2.28
CA SER A 194 -24.00 -2.46 2.76
C SER A 194 -23.56 -3.19 4.04
N SER A 195 -22.27 -3.51 4.13
CA SER A 195 -21.65 -4.07 5.33
C SER A 195 -21.57 -3.07 6.50
N SER A 196 -21.80 -1.78 6.25
CA SER A 196 -21.83 -0.68 7.22
C SER A 196 -23.18 0.05 7.21
N MET A 197 -24.28 -0.61 6.81
CA MET A 197 -25.60 0.00 6.72
C MET A 197 -26.02 0.71 8.01
N THR A 198 -26.67 1.87 7.87
CA THR A 198 -27.38 2.62 8.90
C THR A 198 -28.74 3.07 8.36
N VAL A 199 -29.66 3.49 9.24
CA VAL A 199 -30.95 4.08 8.83
C VAL A 199 -30.72 5.33 7.99
N SER A 200 -29.75 6.16 8.36
CA SER A 200 -29.40 7.37 7.61
C SER A 200 -28.86 7.06 6.21
N MET A 201 -28.03 6.02 6.04
CA MET A 201 -27.53 5.61 4.72
C MET A 201 -28.66 5.15 3.79
N CYS A 202 -29.60 4.35 4.29
CA CYS A 202 -30.73 3.89 3.49
C CYS A 202 -31.65 5.06 3.09
N ILE A 203 -31.95 5.98 4.02
CA ILE A 203 -32.73 7.20 3.75
C ILE A 203 -32.03 8.10 2.73
N SER A 204 -30.73 8.33 2.86
CA SER A 204 -29.95 9.14 1.91
C SER A 204 -29.88 8.50 0.52
N HIS A 205 -29.74 7.18 0.44
CA HIS A 205 -29.76 6.45 -0.83
C HIS A 205 -31.13 6.56 -1.53
N CYS A 206 -32.22 6.28 -0.80
CA CYS A 206 -33.57 6.32 -1.37
C CYS A 206 -34.02 7.74 -1.73
N SER A 207 -33.71 8.75 -0.92
CA SER A 207 -33.99 10.16 -1.24
C SER A 207 -33.19 10.66 -2.43
N GLY A 208 -31.91 10.27 -2.56
CA GLY A 208 -31.08 10.59 -3.72
C GLY A 208 -31.58 9.97 -5.05
N LEU A 209 -32.38 8.91 -4.96
CA LEU A 209 -33.07 8.27 -6.09
C LEU A 209 -34.52 8.77 -6.28
N GLY A 210 -34.99 9.74 -5.48
CA GLY A 210 -36.33 10.33 -5.60
C GLY A 210 -37.46 9.53 -4.93
N TYR A 211 -37.15 8.58 -4.05
CA TYR A 211 -38.14 7.79 -3.31
C TYR A 211 -38.54 8.45 -1.98
N SER A 212 -39.74 8.13 -1.50
CA SER A 212 -40.37 8.73 -0.31
C SER A 212 -40.27 7.86 0.95
N PHE A 213 -39.88 6.59 0.80
CA PHE A 213 -39.77 5.60 1.86
C PHE A 213 -38.47 4.81 1.75
N ALA A 214 -37.89 4.52 2.91
CA ALA A 214 -36.72 3.67 3.10
C ALA A 214 -37.12 2.48 3.98
N GLU A 215 -36.85 1.27 3.50
CA GLU A 215 -37.29 0.02 4.13
C GLU A 215 -36.07 -0.87 4.34
N LEU A 216 -35.78 -1.22 5.59
CA LEU A 216 -34.55 -1.94 5.94
C LEU A 216 -34.85 -3.38 6.38
N GLU A 217 -34.05 -4.33 5.92
CA GLU A 217 -34.14 -5.75 6.31
C GLU A 217 -32.83 -6.25 6.94
N TYR A 218 -32.95 -7.22 7.86
CA TYR A 218 -31.84 -7.75 8.64
C TYR A 218 -31.03 -6.61 9.31
N TYR A 219 -29.71 -6.62 9.10
CA TYR A 219 -28.75 -5.66 9.67
C TYR A 219 -28.18 -4.70 8.61
N SER A 220 -28.49 -4.92 7.32
CA SER A 220 -27.62 -4.52 6.20
C SER A 220 -28.28 -4.22 4.87
N GLU A 221 -29.59 -4.48 4.72
CA GLU A 221 -30.28 -4.35 3.43
C GLU A 221 -31.21 -3.15 3.42
N CYS A 222 -31.29 -2.47 2.28
CA CYS A 222 -32.08 -1.27 2.04
C CYS A 222 -32.89 -1.39 0.74
N TYR A 223 -34.17 -1.05 0.83
CA TYR A 223 -35.12 -1.01 -0.26
C TYR A 223 -35.82 0.36 -0.30
N CYS A 224 -36.10 0.87 -1.51
CA CYS A 224 -36.64 2.21 -1.71
C CYS A 224 -38.04 2.16 -2.31
N GLY A 225 -38.98 2.92 -1.72
CA GLY A 225 -40.40 2.93 -2.10
C GLY A 225 -40.96 4.33 -2.36
N SER A 226 -41.79 4.46 -3.39
CA SER A 226 -42.52 5.72 -3.69
C SER A 226 -43.77 5.88 -2.81
N SER A 227 -44.25 4.78 -2.23
CA SER A 227 -45.43 4.70 -1.36
C SER A 227 -45.15 3.75 -0.18
N ALA A 228 -45.82 3.99 0.95
CA ALA A 228 -45.69 3.13 2.12
C ALA A 228 -46.23 1.70 1.84
N PRO A 229 -45.66 0.65 2.46
CA PRO A 229 -46.20 -0.71 2.34
C PRO A 229 -47.64 -0.81 2.81
N ALA A 230 -48.41 -1.68 2.14
CA ALA A 230 -49.81 -1.93 2.45
C ALA A 230 -50.02 -2.25 3.93
N THR A 231 -51.05 -1.66 4.55
CA THR A 231 -51.35 -1.81 5.98
C THR A 231 -51.63 -3.25 6.40
N SER A 232 -52.08 -4.10 5.47
CA SER A 232 -52.23 -5.55 5.65
C SER A 232 -50.92 -6.30 5.90
N ARG A 233 -49.77 -5.74 5.52
CA ARG A 233 -48.42 -6.26 5.83
C ARG A 233 -47.88 -5.76 7.18
N LYS A 234 -48.56 -4.84 7.86
CA LYS A 234 -48.05 -4.24 9.10
C LYS A 234 -48.06 -5.26 10.23
N ASN A 235 -46.90 -5.51 10.81
CA ASN A 235 -46.74 -6.41 11.94
C ASN A 235 -47.22 -5.69 13.22
N SER A 236 -48.07 -6.33 14.01
CA SER A 236 -48.48 -5.79 15.32
C SER A 236 -47.37 -5.91 16.36
N ASP A 237 -46.37 -6.75 16.10
CA ASP A 237 -45.21 -6.98 16.94
C ASP A 237 -43.96 -6.33 16.32
N ASN A 238 -43.61 -5.14 16.82
CA ASN A 238 -42.43 -4.40 16.37
C ASN A 238 -41.10 -5.08 16.75
N SER A 239 -41.08 -6.04 17.70
CA SER A 239 -39.83 -6.68 18.14
C SER A 239 -39.10 -7.41 17.02
N LYS A 240 -39.85 -7.87 16.02
CA LYS A 240 -39.37 -8.55 14.81
C LYS A 240 -38.58 -7.66 13.86
N CYS A 241 -38.56 -6.35 14.07
CA CYS A 241 -37.74 -5.40 13.32
C CYS A 241 -36.65 -4.71 14.17
N LEU A 242 -36.30 -5.27 15.34
CA LEU A 242 -35.29 -4.68 16.25
C LEU A 242 -33.85 -5.18 16.01
N TYR A 243 -33.52 -5.73 14.83
CA TYR A 243 -32.12 -5.98 14.52
C TYR A 243 -31.40 -4.64 14.38
N THR A 244 -30.28 -4.52 15.06
CA THR A 244 -29.49 -3.29 15.04
C THR A 244 -28.73 -3.17 13.72
N CYS A 245 -28.56 -1.94 13.25
CA CYS A 245 -27.86 -1.68 12.00
C CYS A 245 -26.36 -2.03 12.12
N LYS A 246 -25.81 -2.68 11.09
CA LYS A 246 -24.43 -3.19 11.15
C LYS A 246 -23.37 -2.07 11.21
N GLY A 247 -23.67 -0.90 10.64
CA GLY A 247 -22.81 0.29 10.74
C GLY A 247 -23.07 1.17 11.97
N ASP A 248 -24.18 0.97 12.69
CA ASP A 248 -24.49 1.66 13.93
C ASP A 248 -25.42 0.81 14.79
N SER A 249 -24.84 0.16 15.80
CA SER A 249 -25.59 -0.72 16.70
C SER A 249 -26.61 0.02 17.58
N SER A 250 -26.60 1.36 17.61
CA SER A 250 -27.62 2.15 18.28
C SER A 250 -28.88 2.33 17.44
N GLN A 251 -28.84 2.11 16.11
CA GLN A 251 -29.98 2.31 15.21
C GLN A 251 -30.72 1.01 14.90
N THR A 252 -32.04 1.10 14.74
CA THR A 252 -32.92 -0.02 14.35
C THR A 252 -32.93 -0.19 12.83
N CYS A 253 -32.57 -1.36 12.30
CA CYS A 253 -32.65 -1.65 10.86
C CYS A 253 -33.97 -2.37 10.53
N GLY A 254 -33.99 -3.71 10.61
CA GLY A 254 -35.16 -4.52 10.31
C GLY A 254 -35.10 -5.85 11.06
N GLY A 255 -35.45 -6.94 10.41
CA GLY A 255 -35.24 -8.28 10.95
C GLY A 255 -35.39 -9.35 9.88
N ALA A 256 -35.19 -10.61 10.25
CA ALA A 256 -35.33 -11.70 9.30
C ALA A 256 -36.78 -11.79 8.76
N GLY A 257 -36.98 -11.54 7.46
CA GLY A 257 -38.30 -11.53 6.83
C GLY A 257 -39.21 -10.36 7.25
N ASN A 258 -38.66 -9.31 7.89
CA ASN A 258 -39.43 -8.17 8.40
C ASN A 258 -38.69 -6.85 8.12
N LEU A 259 -39.41 -5.90 7.50
CA LEU A 259 -38.92 -4.59 7.10
C LEU A 259 -39.19 -3.54 8.18
N GLY A 260 -38.15 -2.84 8.62
CA GLY A 260 -38.28 -1.59 9.35
C GLY A 260 -38.48 -0.42 8.39
N VAL A 261 -39.65 0.22 8.45
CA VAL A 261 -40.06 1.22 7.45
C VAL A 261 -39.93 2.63 8.02
N TYR A 262 -39.26 3.51 7.27
CA TYR A 262 -39.06 4.92 7.58
C TYR A 262 -39.63 5.79 6.44
N SER A 263 -40.37 6.85 6.77
CA SER A 263 -40.73 7.89 5.79
C SER A 263 -39.63 8.94 5.69
N ILE A 264 -39.34 9.34 4.47
CA ILE A 264 -38.34 10.36 4.14
C ILE A 264 -39.05 11.72 4.14
N GLY A 265 -38.81 12.51 5.19
CA GLY A 265 -39.42 13.83 5.34
C GLY A 265 -38.74 14.86 4.44
N THR A 266 -39.50 15.48 3.54
CA THR A 266 -39.08 16.76 2.94
C THR A 266 -39.13 17.85 4.01
N ALA A 267 -37.99 18.48 4.28
CA ALA A 267 -37.93 19.69 5.08
C ALA A 267 -38.66 20.82 4.34
N SER A 268 -39.96 20.91 4.58
CA SER A 268 -40.82 21.96 4.02
C SER A 268 -40.54 23.27 4.75
N THR A 269 -39.73 24.14 4.15
CA THR A 269 -39.53 25.50 4.66
C THR A 269 -40.86 26.25 4.58
N SER A 270 -41.49 26.47 5.74
CA SER A 270 -42.79 27.15 5.82
C SER A 270 -42.67 28.65 5.51
N SER A 271 -42.94 29.04 4.26
CA SER A 271 -43.16 30.43 3.89
C SER A 271 -44.43 30.58 3.03
N SER A 272 -45.51 30.93 3.71
CA SER A 272 -46.77 31.54 3.25
C SER A 272 -46.97 31.70 1.73
N ALA A 273 -47.71 30.80 1.10
CA ALA A 273 -48.34 31.03 -0.20
C ALA A 273 -49.83 31.32 -0.01
N SER A 274 -50.26 32.54 -0.35
CA SER A 274 -51.69 32.86 -0.42
C SER A 274 -52.28 32.30 -1.72
N SER A 275 -53.54 31.86 -1.65
CA SER A 275 -54.26 31.21 -2.75
C SER A 275 -54.55 32.14 -3.93
N THR A 276 -54.59 31.61 -5.16
CA THR A 276 -55.76 31.68 -6.07
C THR A 276 -55.64 30.64 -7.18
N SER A 277 -56.78 30.10 -7.61
CA SER A 277 -56.96 28.99 -8.56
C SER A 277 -57.46 29.41 -9.94
N THR A 278 -56.99 28.76 -11.02
CA THR A 278 -57.68 28.45 -12.30
C THR A 278 -56.64 27.85 -13.27
N SER A 279 -56.87 27.03 -14.29
CA SER A 279 -57.90 26.06 -14.71
C SER A 279 -57.53 25.62 -16.13
N LYS A 280 -57.23 24.32 -16.35
CA LYS A 280 -57.55 23.50 -17.54
C LYS A 280 -57.68 24.16 -18.93
N ALA A 281 -56.82 23.79 -19.90
CA ALA A 281 -57.26 23.40 -21.26
C ALA A 281 -56.15 22.74 -22.14
N THR A 282 -56.49 21.53 -22.59
CA THR A 282 -56.21 20.82 -23.85
C THR A 282 -55.71 21.64 -25.08
N THR A 283 -54.84 21.07 -25.95
CA THR A 283 -55.17 20.64 -27.35
C THR A 283 -53.97 20.55 -28.33
N ALA A 284 -54.03 19.53 -29.21
CA ALA A 284 -53.44 19.36 -30.55
C ALA A 284 -51.92 19.22 -30.80
N THR A 285 -51.57 17.99 -31.12
CA THR A 285 -50.66 17.57 -32.22
C THR A 285 -50.81 18.37 -33.52
N SER A 286 -49.70 18.64 -34.21
CA SER A 286 -49.68 18.69 -35.68
C SER A 286 -48.35 18.20 -36.28
N THR A 287 -48.45 17.26 -37.22
CA THR A 287 -47.46 16.99 -38.27
C THR A 287 -47.61 18.08 -39.37
N THR A 288 -46.71 18.31 -40.34
CA THR A 288 -45.87 17.38 -41.10
C THR A 288 -44.82 18.16 -41.92
N ALA A 289 -43.74 17.48 -42.35
CA ALA A 289 -42.93 17.75 -43.55
C ALA A 289 -42.21 19.11 -43.73
N SER A 290 -40.88 19.04 -43.79
CA SER A 290 -40.07 19.93 -44.64
C SER A 290 -39.46 19.11 -45.78
N THR A 291 -39.51 19.65 -46.98
CA THR A 291 -38.98 19.05 -48.20
C THR A 291 -37.47 19.20 -48.32
N THR A 292 -36.87 18.32 -49.12
CA THR A 292 -35.45 18.23 -49.44
C THR A 292 -34.80 19.56 -49.86
N SER A 293 -33.68 19.89 -49.22
CA SER A 293 -32.53 20.47 -49.92
C SER A 293 -31.27 19.70 -49.50
N VAL A 294 -30.37 19.44 -50.47
CA VAL A 294 -29.18 18.62 -50.24
C VAL A 294 -28.07 19.52 -49.69
N ALA A 295 -27.71 19.30 -48.42
CA ALA A 295 -26.56 19.94 -47.78
C ALA A 295 -25.66 18.85 -47.15
N ALA A 296 -24.34 19.06 -47.19
CA ALA A 296 -23.35 18.04 -46.86
C ALA A 296 -23.48 17.53 -45.41
N ALA A 297 -23.28 16.22 -45.23
CA ALA A 297 -23.24 15.60 -43.90
C ALA A 297 -22.07 16.19 -43.08
N SER A 298 -22.39 16.88 -41.98
CA SER A 298 -21.41 17.51 -41.10
C SER A 298 -20.63 16.46 -40.30
N THR A 299 -19.31 16.39 -40.50
CA THR A 299 -18.38 15.54 -39.75
C THR A 299 -18.01 16.12 -38.38
N SER A 300 -18.99 16.66 -37.65
CA SER A 300 -18.79 17.22 -36.31
C SER A 300 -18.72 16.10 -35.28
N GLY A 301 -17.57 15.93 -34.62
CA GLY A 301 -17.37 14.96 -33.54
C GLY A 301 -16.60 13.68 -33.90
N ILE A 302 -15.92 13.61 -35.05
CA ILE A 302 -15.07 12.48 -35.43
C ILE A 302 -13.60 12.87 -35.32
N THR A 303 -12.84 12.15 -34.49
CA THR A 303 -11.43 12.44 -34.22
C THR A 303 -10.54 11.58 -35.12
N VAL A 304 -9.84 12.21 -36.08
CA VAL A 304 -8.92 11.50 -36.99
C VAL A 304 -7.49 11.59 -36.45
N VAL A 305 -6.86 10.43 -36.25
CA VAL A 305 -5.49 10.31 -35.74
C VAL A 305 -4.49 10.32 -36.89
N SER A 306 -3.36 11.03 -36.72
CA SER A 306 -2.29 11.12 -37.72
C SER A 306 -1.81 9.74 -38.20
N GLY A 307 -1.64 9.56 -39.51
CA GLY A 307 -1.29 8.27 -40.13
C GLY A 307 -2.48 7.34 -40.42
N SER A 308 -3.71 7.78 -40.16
CA SER A 308 -4.94 7.01 -40.45
C SER A 308 -6.02 7.84 -41.13
N THR A 309 -6.98 7.17 -41.76
CA THR A 309 -8.15 7.79 -42.39
C THR A 309 -9.44 7.14 -41.88
N TRP A 310 -10.37 7.93 -41.35
CA TRP A 310 -11.71 7.44 -41.00
C TRP A 310 -12.49 7.03 -42.27
N ILE A 311 -12.99 5.79 -42.28
CA ILE A 311 -13.70 5.20 -43.41
C ILE A 311 -15.23 5.29 -43.21
N GLY A 312 -15.73 5.17 -41.98
CA GLY A 312 -17.14 5.34 -41.66
C GLY A 312 -17.62 4.50 -40.47
N CYS A 313 -18.90 4.67 -40.14
CA CYS A 313 -19.63 3.82 -39.21
C CYS A 313 -20.25 2.61 -39.93
N TYR A 314 -20.12 1.41 -39.37
CA TYR A 314 -20.62 0.15 -39.95
C TYR A 314 -21.38 -0.66 -38.90
N THR A 315 -22.39 -1.44 -39.28
CA THR A 315 -23.09 -2.30 -38.31
C THR A 315 -22.30 -3.56 -38.00
N ASN A 316 -22.34 -4.01 -36.74
CA ASN A 316 -21.74 -5.27 -36.27
C ASN A 316 -22.71 -6.47 -36.36
N SER A 317 -23.82 -6.30 -37.07
CA SER A 317 -24.92 -7.26 -37.12
C SER A 317 -24.72 -8.33 -38.21
N GLY A 318 -23.96 -9.39 -37.90
CA GLY A 318 -24.01 -10.67 -38.60
C GLY A 318 -22.77 -11.04 -39.42
N ILE A 319 -22.34 -12.29 -39.22
CA ILE A 319 -21.25 -13.04 -39.88
C ILE A 319 -19.83 -12.69 -39.40
N GLU A 320 -19.23 -13.62 -38.64
CA GLU A 320 -17.80 -13.71 -38.27
C GLU A 320 -16.87 -14.02 -39.47
N SER A 321 -17.18 -13.49 -40.65
CA SER A 321 -16.47 -13.77 -41.91
C SER A 321 -16.63 -12.64 -42.91
N ALA A 322 -16.22 -11.45 -42.47
CA ALA A 322 -15.24 -10.69 -43.23
C ALA A 322 -14.40 -9.90 -42.22
N VAL A 323 -13.13 -10.30 -42.10
CA VAL A 323 -12.04 -9.54 -41.45
C VAL A 323 -12.12 -9.30 -39.93
N SER A 324 -11.94 -10.39 -39.16
CA SER A 324 -11.38 -10.32 -37.80
C SER A 324 -10.65 -11.62 -37.49
N ALA A 325 -9.34 -11.57 -37.27
CA ALA A 325 -8.54 -12.70 -36.79
C ALA A 325 -8.04 -12.51 -35.35
N THR A 326 -8.22 -11.32 -34.77
CA THR A 326 -7.82 -11.03 -33.38
C THR A 326 -8.69 -9.90 -32.84
N LYS A 327 -9.36 -10.16 -31.71
CA LYS A 327 -10.05 -9.17 -30.89
C LYS A 327 -9.15 -8.79 -29.72
N TYR A 328 -8.96 -7.49 -29.50
CA TYR A 328 -8.24 -6.94 -28.36
C TYR A 328 -9.15 -5.93 -27.65
N SER A 329 -9.39 -6.14 -26.36
CA SER A 329 -10.18 -5.21 -25.53
C SER A 329 -9.32 -4.66 -24.40
N SER A 330 -9.43 -3.37 -24.12
CA SER A 330 -8.64 -2.68 -23.08
C SER A 330 -9.49 -1.72 -22.26
N SER A 331 -9.27 -1.71 -20.95
CA SER A 331 -9.87 -0.72 -20.05
C SER A 331 -9.42 0.71 -20.33
N SER A 332 -8.33 0.89 -21.08
CA SER A 332 -7.76 2.18 -21.51
C SER A 332 -7.71 2.34 -23.03
N MET A 333 -8.59 1.68 -23.79
CA MET A 333 -8.58 1.73 -25.27
C MET A 333 -8.60 3.16 -25.83
N THR A 334 -7.85 3.39 -26.91
CA THR A 334 -7.89 4.60 -27.76
C THR A 334 -7.86 4.20 -29.23
N VAL A 335 -8.25 5.12 -30.13
CA VAL A 335 -8.15 4.93 -31.59
C VAL A 335 -6.68 4.72 -31.99
N SER A 336 -5.76 5.49 -31.42
CA SER A 336 -4.32 5.32 -31.65
C SER A 336 -3.79 3.95 -31.21
N MET A 337 -4.20 3.43 -30.05
CA MET A 337 -3.78 2.10 -29.60
C MET A 337 -4.32 0.99 -30.50
N CYS A 338 -5.57 1.08 -30.93
CA CYS A 338 -6.13 0.08 -31.86
C CYS A 338 -5.40 0.12 -33.22
N ILE A 339 -5.15 1.31 -33.78
CA ILE A 339 -4.39 1.48 -35.02
C ILE A 339 -2.97 0.91 -34.88
N SER A 340 -2.24 1.26 -33.81
CA SER A 340 -0.88 0.77 -33.59
C SER A 340 -0.82 -0.74 -33.35
N HIS A 341 -1.83 -1.32 -32.69
CA HIS A 341 -1.97 -2.75 -32.51
C HIS A 341 -2.19 -3.46 -33.85
N CYS A 342 -3.16 -2.99 -34.64
CA CYS A 342 -3.47 -3.58 -35.95
C CYS A 342 -2.35 -3.39 -36.98
N SER A 343 -1.69 -2.23 -37.00
CA SER A 343 -0.52 -1.99 -37.86
C SER A 343 0.67 -2.86 -37.46
N GLY A 344 0.91 -3.04 -36.15
CA GLY A 344 1.96 -3.91 -35.62
C GLY A 344 1.73 -5.39 -35.91
N LEU A 345 0.48 -5.78 -36.15
CA LEU A 345 0.08 -7.12 -36.60
C LEU A 345 0.00 -7.26 -38.14
N GLY A 346 0.30 -6.21 -38.91
CA GLY A 346 0.30 -6.23 -40.38
C GLY A 346 -1.09 -6.08 -41.03
N TYR A 347 -2.10 -5.66 -40.28
CA TYR A 347 -3.46 -5.38 -40.78
C TYR A 347 -3.58 -3.93 -41.30
N SER A 348 -4.43 -3.74 -42.32
CA SER A 348 -4.59 -2.47 -43.04
C SER A 348 -5.75 -1.60 -42.50
N PHE A 349 -6.59 -2.17 -41.65
CA PHE A 349 -7.78 -1.56 -41.07
C PHE A 349 -7.86 -1.86 -39.56
N ALA A 350 -8.34 -0.86 -38.82
CA ALA A 350 -8.65 -0.93 -37.40
C ALA A 350 -10.12 -0.56 -37.19
N GLU A 351 -10.86 -1.39 -36.47
CA GLU A 351 -12.30 -1.27 -36.28
C GLU A 351 -12.60 -1.30 -34.77
N LEU A 352 -13.29 -0.28 -34.25
CA LEU A 352 -13.51 -0.12 -32.81
C LEU A 352 -14.98 -0.23 -32.42
N GLU A 353 -15.27 -0.83 -31.26
CA GLU A 353 -16.62 -1.00 -30.70
C GLU A 353 -16.68 -0.71 -29.19
N TYR A 354 -17.89 -0.39 -28.71
CA TYR A 354 -18.28 -0.40 -27.29
C TYR A 354 -17.24 0.19 -26.33
N TYR A 355 -16.79 1.42 -26.63
CA TYR A 355 -15.83 2.21 -25.85
C TYR A 355 -14.40 1.62 -25.73
N SER A 356 -14.21 0.32 -25.93
CA SER A 356 -13.08 -0.42 -25.36
C SER A 356 -12.56 -1.60 -26.20
N GLU A 357 -13.18 -1.89 -27.33
CA GLU A 357 -12.88 -3.07 -28.15
C GLU A 357 -12.25 -2.67 -29.48
N CYS A 358 -11.28 -3.46 -29.92
CA CYS A 358 -10.51 -3.27 -31.14
C CYS A 358 -10.47 -4.58 -31.94
N TYR A 359 -10.71 -4.47 -33.24
CA TYR A 359 -10.68 -5.54 -34.22
C TYR A 359 -9.78 -5.13 -35.39
N CYS A 360 -8.97 -6.08 -35.89
CA CYS A 360 -7.99 -5.81 -36.94
C CYS A 360 -8.35 -6.52 -38.24
N GLY A 361 -8.29 -5.77 -39.36
CA GLY A 361 -8.71 -6.24 -40.68
C GLY A 361 -7.69 -6.00 -41.81
N SER A 362 -7.51 -6.99 -42.69
CA SER A 362 -6.69 -6.87 -43.92
C SER A 362 -7.40 -6.12 -45.06
N SER A 363 -8.72 -5.98 -44.99
CA SER A 363 -9.59 -5.31 -45.97
C SER A 363 -10.72 -4.57 -45.24
N ALA A 364 -11.33 -3.58 -45.90
CA ALA A 364 -12.44 -2.83 -45.33
C ALA A 364 -13.72 -3.68 -45.21
N PRO A 365 -14.60 -3.42 -44.21
CA PRO A 365 -15.93 -4.03 -44.15
C PRO A 365 -16.78 -3.75 -45.39
N ALA A 366 -17.60 -4.74 -45.75
CA ALA A 366 -18.49 -4.66 -46.91
C ALA A 366 -19.36 -3.40 -46.88
N THR A 367 -19.49 -2.70 -48.02
CA THR A 367 -20.22 -1.43 -48.12
C THR A 367 -21.71 -1.55 -47.78
N SER A 368 -22.30 -2.74 -47.92
CA SER A 368 -23.66 -3.05 -47.47
C SER A 368 -23.87 -2.97 -45.96
N ARG A 369 -22.80 -3.06 -45.15
CA ARG A 369 -22.83 -2.85 -43.69
C ARG A 369 -22.65 -1.40 -43.29
N LYS A 370 -22.37 -0.47 -44.24
CA LYS A 370 -22.10 0.94 -43.93
C LYS A 370 -23.39 1.62 -43.45
N ASN A 371 -23.36 2.10 -42.22
CA ASN A 371 -24.45 2.87 -41.64
C ASN A 371 -24.38 4.31 -42.16
N SER A 372 -25.49 4.84 -42.66
CA SER A 372 -25.60 6.23 -43.13
C SER A 372 -25.58 7.24 -41.98
N ASP A 373 -25.90 6.80 -40.77
CA ASP A 373 -25.86 7.58 -39.54
C ASP A 373 -24.58 7.28 -38.74
N ASN A 374 -23.59 8.16 -38.90
CA ASN A 374 -22.31 8.08 -38.18
C ASN A 374 -22.44 8.28 -36.67
N SER A 375 -23.55 8.85 -36.16
CA SER A 375 -23.69 9.15 -34.73
C SER A 375 -23.64 7.90 -33.84
N LYS A 376 -24.02 6.74 -34.41
CA LYS A 376 -23.98 5.43 -33.73
C LYS A 376 -22.57 4.89 -33.51
N CYS A 377 -21.54 5.54 -34.04
CA CYS A 377 -20.13 5.19 -33.83
C CYS A 377 -19.34 6.24 -33.02
N LEU A 378 -20.03 7.13 -32.28
CA LEU A 378 -19.41 8.21 -31.50
C LEU A 378 -19.32 7.91 -30.00
N TYR A 379 -19.31 6.65 -29.57
CA TYR A 379 -19.01 6.32 -28.18
C TYR A 379 -17.57 6.70 -27.86
N ALA A 380 -17.41 7.49 -26.79
CA ALA A 380 -16.13 7.95 -26.30
C ALA A 380 -15.19 6.77 -25.98
N CYS A 381 -13.94 6.81 -26.42
CA CYS A 381 -12.96 5.80 -26.07
C CYS A 381 -12.68 5.80 -24.57
N LYS A 382 -12.58 4.61 -23.97
CA LYS A 382 -12.47 4.46 -22.52
C LYS A 382 -11.14 4.99 -21.95
N GLY A 383 -10.07 4.99 -22.75
CA GLY A 383 -8.78 5.61 -22.41
C GLY A 383 -8.60 7.05 -22.88
N ASP A 384 -9.46 7.57 -23.76
CA ASP A 384 -9.45 8.96 -24.19
C ASP A 384 -10.85 9.36 -24.67
N SER A 385 -11.60 10.07 -23.82
CA SER A 385 -12.98 10.45 -24.14
C SER A 385 -13.11 11.48 -25.27
N SER A 386 -12.00 12.05 -25.76
CA SER A 386 -11.97 12.90 -26.96
C SER A 386 -11.90 12.11 -28.27
N GLN A 387 -11.70 10.79 -28.21
CA GLN A 387 -11.64 9.89 -29.36
C GLN A 387 -12.90 9.00 -29.45
N THR A 388 -13.21 8.51 -30.66
CA THR A 388 -14.44 7.76 -30.94
C THR A 388 -14.18 6.27 -31.22
N CYS A 389 -14.64 5.41 -30.31
CA CYS A 389 -14.48 3.95 -30.28
C CYS A 389 -15.80 3.21 -30.61
N GLY A 390 -16.37 3.52 -31.78
CA GLY A 390 -17.58 2.83 -32.28
C GLY A 390 -18.82 3.09 -31.43
N GLY A 391 -19.66 2.06 -31.27
CA GLY A 391 -20.85 2.12 -30.44
C GLY A 391 -21.51 0.76 -30.26
N ALA A 392 -22.66 0.71 -29.58
CA ALA A 392 -23.37 -0.54 -29.35
C ALA A 392 -23.82 -1.19 -30.67
N GLY A 393 -23.19 -2.31 -31.05
CA GLY A 393 -23.45 -3.02 -32.31
C GLY A 393 -23.00 -2.24 -33.55
N ASN A 394 -22.08 -1.28 -33.42
CA ASN A 394 -21.64 -0.40 -34.50
C ASN A 394 -20.12 -0.16 -34.44
N LEU A 395 -19.41 -0.42 -35.54
CA LEU A 395 -17.96 -0.35 -35.67
C LEU A 395 -17.53 0.97 -36.30
N GLY A 396 -16.62 1.67 -35.61
CA GLY A 396 -15.91 2.82 -36.17
C GLY A 396 -14.64 2.37 -36.89
N VAL A 397 -14.58 2.55 -38.21
CA VAL A 397 -13.54 1.95 -39.07
C VAL A 397 -12.53 2.99 -39.54
N TYR A 398 -11.24 2.68 -39.38
CA TYR A 398 -10.10 3.48 -39.85
C TYR A 398 -9.21 2.64 -40.78
N SER A 399 -8.71 3.21 -41.88
CA SER A 399 -7.62 2.63 -42.67
C SER A 399 -6.27 3.16 -42.20
N ILE A 400 -5.23 2.34 -42.29
CA ILE A 400 -3.89 2.61 -41.78
C ILE A 400 -2.95 2.90 -42.98
N ALA A 401 -2.20 4.01 -42.93
CA ALA A 401 -1.25 4.35 -43.98
C ALA A 401 0.15 3.79 -43.68
N THR A 402 0.67 2.91 -44.54
CA THR A 402 2.03 2.36 -44.44
C THR A 402 3.06 3.33 -45.02
N ALA A 403 3.98 3.81 -44.17
CA ALA A 403 5.11 4.63 -44.60
C ALA A 403 6.28 3.75 -45.09
N THR A 404 6.95 4.16 -46.16
CA THR A 404 8.00 3.39 -46.84
C THR A 404 9.41 3.78 -46.37
N VAL A 405 10.26 2.77 -46.14
CA VAL A 405 11.69 2.92 -45.79
C VAL A 405 12.55 2.12 -46.76
N SER A 406 13.63 2.74 -47.25
CA SER A 406 14.53 2.14 -48.26
C SER A 406 15.46 1.08 -47.65
N THR A 407 15.45 -0.12 -48.24
CA THR A 407 16.30 -1.25 -47.85
C THR A 407 17.60 -1.30 -48.65
N SER A 408 18.69 -1.77 -48.02
CA SER A 408 19.82 -2.35 -48.73
C SER A 408 19.69 -3.88 -48.76
N THR A 409 20.37 -4.52 -49.71
CA THR A 409 20.05 -5.86 -50.24
C THR A 409 20.34 -7.06 -49.32
N SER A 410 20.44 -6.87 -48.00
CA SER A 410 20.65 -7.94 -47.01
C SER A 410 19.77 -7.83 -45.76
N GLY A 411 18.81 -6.91 -45.73
CA GLY A 411 17.82 -6.81 -44.65
C GLY A 411 18.34 -6.28 -43.31
N ILE A 412 19.63 -5.92 -43.20
CA ILE A 412 20.23 -5.30 -42.02
C ILE A 412 19.90 -3.81 -41.99
N THR A 413 19.35 -3.33 -40.88
CA THR A 413 18.99 -1.92 -40.67
C THR A 413 20.23 -1.11 -40.27
N LEU A 414 20.63 -0.17 -41.14
CA LEU A 414 21.73 0.76 -40.83
C LEU A 414 21.21 2.00 -40.10
N VAL A 415 21.84 2.33 -38.97
CA VAL A 415 21.53 3.52 -38.16
C VAL A 415 22.63 4.57 -38.37
N SER A 416 22.23 5.83 -38.56
CA SER A 416 23.17 6.94 -38.79
C SER A 416 24.22 7.03 -37.67
N GLY A 417 25.49 7.19 -38.03
CA GLY A 417 26.62 7.26 -37.08
C GLY A 417 27.22 5.91 -36.65
N THR A 418 26.65 4.79 -37.08
CA THR A 418 27.17 3.43 -36.81
C THR A 418 27.66 2.75 -38.09
N THR A 419 28.47 1.69 -37.96
CA THR A 419 28.87 0.84 -39.09
C THR A 419 28.68 -0.62 -38.73
N TYR A 420 27.87 -1.35 -39.52
CA TYR A 420 27.72 -2.79 -39.36
C TYR A 420 29.00 -3.51 -39.81
N LEU A 421 29.56 -4.32 -38.92
CA LEU A 421 30.84 -5.03 -39.12
C LEU A 421 30.65 -6.49 -39.55
N GLY A 422 29.44 -7.03 -39.45
CA GLY A 422 29.08 -8.40 -39.85
C GLY A 422 28.49 -9.25 -38.71
N CYS A 423 28.13 -10.47 -39.07
CA CYS A 423 27.63 -11.50 -38.16
C CYS A 423 28.80 -12.34 -37.62
N TYR A 424 28.80 -12.63 -36.31
CA TYR A 424 29.86 -13.37 -35.64
C TYR A 424 29.29 -14.56 -34.86
N THR A 425 30.03 -15.66 -34.74
CA THR A 425 29.61 -16.81 -33.93
C THR A 425 29.77 -16.52 -32.44
N ASN A 426 28.79 -16.96 -31.65
CA ASN A 426 28.67 -16.66 -30.22
C ASN A 426 29.11 -17.84 -29.32
N SER A 427 29.73 -18.87 -29.91
CA SER A 427 30.17 -20.08 -29.21
C SER A 427 31.37 -19.80 -28.30
N GLY A 428 31.09 -19.49 -27.03
CA GLY A 428 32.08 -19.21 -25.99
C GLY A 428 32.30 -17.71 -25.79
N ILE A 429 31.29 -17.00 -25.30
CA ILE A 429 31.44 -15.59 -24.92
C ILE A 429 32.31 -15.47 -23.67
N ASP A 430 33.59 -15.29 -23.90
CA ASP A 430 34.41 -14.49 -23.00
C ASP A 430 35.22 -13.46 -23.80
N SER A 431 35.41 -12.29 -23.20
CA SER A 431 36.43 -11.29 -23.52
C SER A 431 36.42 -10.58 -24.90
N ALA A 432 35.27 -10.35 -25.57
CA ALA A 432 35.32 -9.63 -26.86
C ALA A 432 34.18 -8.67 -27.29
N VAL A 433 32.96 -8.72 -26.73
CA VAL A 433 31.95 -7.61 -26.78
C VAL A 433 31.01 -7.71 -25.57
N THR A 434 31.58 -7.83 -24.36
CA THR A 434 30.80 -8.08 -23.14
C THR A 434 31.40 -7.38 -21.92
N ALA A 435 31.15 -6.08 -21.81
CA ALA A 435 31.24 -5.37 -20.53
C ALA A 435 29.85 -5.20 -19.88
N THR A 436 28.77 -5.17 -20.68
CA THR A 436 27.39 -5.10 -20.20
C THR A 436 26.43 -5.76 -21.21
N LYS A 437 25.39 -6.43 -20.71
CA LYS A 437 24.28 -7.01 -21.50
C LYS A 437 22.95 -6.50 -20.93
N TYR A 438 22.01 -6.13 -21.80
CA TYR A 438 20.61 -5.94 -21.43
C TYR A 438 19.69 -6.51 -22.51
N SER A 439 18.52 -6.99 -22.11
CA SER A 439 17.52 -7.57 -23.03
C SER A 439 16.15 -6.96 -22.77
N THR A 440 15.37 -6.69 -23.83
CA THR A 440 14.01 -6.13 -23.70
C THR A 440 13.08 -6.63 -24.80
N THR A 441 11.78 -6.70 -24.50
CA THR A 441 10.75 -7.02 -25.50
C THR A 441 10.61 -5.94 -26.56
N SER A 442 10.97 -4.69 -26.25
CA SER A 442 10.93 -3.56 -27.18
C SER A 442 12.27 -3.33 -27.91
N MET A 443 13.11 -4.36 -28.04
CA MET A 443 14.44 -4.22 -28.64
C MET A 443 14.36 -3.84 -30.12
N THR A 444 15.15 -2.85 -30.51
CA THR A 444 15.41 -2.44 -31.91
C THR A 444 16.91 -2.21 -32.09
N VAL A 445 17.38 -2.12 -33.33
CA VAL A 445 18.80 -1.83 -33.61
C VAL A 445 19.19 -0.48 -33.03
N SER A 446 18.38 0.56 -33.29
CA SER A 446 18.65 1.93 -32.80
C SER A 446 18.67 2.04 -31.28
N LEU A 447 17.83 1.28 -30.57
CA LEU A 447 17.81 1.25 -29.10
C LEU A 447 19.14 0.72 -28.55
N CYS A 448 19.62 -0.39 -29.11
CA CYS A 448 20.89 -1.00 -28.69
C CYS A 448 22.10 -0.10 -28.97
N MET A 449 22.19 0.48 -30.18
CA MET A 449 23.27 1.38 -30.55
C MET A 449 23.34 2.60 -29.62
N SER A 450 22.17 3.19 -29.31
CA SER A 450 22.07 4.37 -28.44
C SER A 450 22.47 4.06 -27.01
N HIS A 451 22.05 2.91 -26.47
CA HIS A 451 22.38 2.47 -25.12
C HIS A 451 23.88 2.19 -24.96
N CYS A 452 24.51 1.50 -25.90
CA CYS A 452 25.95 1.25 -25.82
C CYS A 452 26.76 2.55 -25.98
N THR A 453 26.30 3.49 -26.81
CA THR A 453 26.94 4.81 -26.98
C THR A 453 26.85 5.65 -25.71
N SER A 454 25.69 5.67 -25.02
CA SER A 454 25.52 6.46 -23.78
C SER A 454 26.33 5.92 -22.59
N LEU A 455 26.68 4.63 -22.60
CA LEU A 455 27.61 4.00 -21.66
C LEU A 455 29.10 4.18 -22.05
N GLY A 456 29.40 4.89 -23.13
CA GLY A 456 30.78 5.17 -23.58
C GLY A 456 31.47 3.99 -24.28
N TYR A 457 30.73 2.96 -24.69
CA TYR A 457 31.28 1.83 -25.43
C TYR A 457 31.43 2.14 -26.92
N THR A 458 32.42 1.51 -27.56
CA THR A 458 32.77 1.71 -28.98
C THR A 458 32.23 0.63 -29.90
N TYR A 459 31.67 -0.45 -29.33
CA TYR A 459 31.01 -1.54 -30.07
C TYR A 459 29.68 -1.91 -29.41
N ALA A 460 28.72 -2.26 -30.27
CA ALA A 460 27.44 -2.83 -29.89
C ALA A 460 27.19 -4.14 -30.66
N GLY A 461 26.51 -5.09 -30.02
CA GLY A 461 26.14 -6.37 -30.57
C GLY A 461 24.69 -6.72 -30.27
N LEU A 462 24.00 -7.30 -31.25
CA LEU A 462 22.61 -7.75 -31.10
C LEU A 462 22.52 -9.27 -31.29
N GLU A 463 21.82 -9.95 -30.39
CA GLU A 463 21.58 -11.39 -30.46
C GLU A 463 20.11 -11.72 -30.18
N TYR A 464 19.69 -12.89 -30.66
CA TYR A 464 18.48 -13.60 -30.22
C TYR A 464 17.26 -12.69 -30.09
N TYR A 465 16.99 -11.93 -31.17
CA TYR A 465 15.87 -10.99 -31.39
C TYR A 465 15.68 -9.86 -30.35
N SER A 466 16.32 -9.92 -29.18
CA SER A 466 15.95 -9.10 -28.03
C SER A 466 17.09 -8.70 -27.11
N GLU A 467 18.32 -9.14 -27.41
CA GLU A 467 19.47 -8.98 -26.53
C GLU A 467 20.48 -8.00 -27.13
N CYS A 468 20.95 -7.07 -26.32
CA CYS A 468 21.96 -6.08 -26.69
C CYS A 468 23.19 -6.23 -25.78
N TYR A 469 24.35 -6.11 -26.39
CA TYR A 469 25.66 -6.32 -25.80
C TYR A 469 26.55 -5.11 -26.11
N CYS A 470 27.26 -4.60 -25.10
CA CYS A 470 28.14 -3.45 -25.26
C CYS A 470 29.58 -3.80 -24.86
N GLY A 471 30.56 -3.24 -25.58
CA GLY A 471 31.98 -3.44 -25.27
C GLY A 471 32.91 -2.38 -25.87
N SER A 472 34.07 -2.18 -25.24
CA SER A 472 35.12 -1.25 -25.70
C SER A 472 36.09 -1.87 -26.72
N THR A 473 36.00 -3.18 -26.92
CA THR A 473 36.78 -3.98 -27.86
C THR A 473 35.81 -4.71 -28.78
N GLY A 474 36.21 -4.93 -30.03
CA GLY A 474 35.44 -5.72 -31.00
C GLY A 474 35.82 -7.22 -30.99
N PRO A 475 35.01 -8.09 -31.59
CA PRO A 475 35.28 -9.52 -31.64
C PRO A 475 36.46 -9.87 -32.56
N ALA A 476 37.18 -10.94 -32.22
CA ALA A 476 38.26 -11.46 -33.05
C ALA A 476 37.75 -11.83 -34.45
N SER A 477 38.48 -11.43 -35.49
CA SER A 477 38.11 -11.62 -36.90
C SER A 477 37.89 -13.09 -37.29
N SER A 478 38.56 -14.03 -36.62
CA SER A 478 38.37 -15.48 -36.78
C SER A 478 36.98 -15.99 -36.37
N ARG A 479 36.19 -15.19 -35.65
CA ARG A 479 34.79 -15.52 -35.28
C ARG A 479 33.76 -14.97 -36.27
N LYS A 480 34.17 -14.22 -37.31
CA LYS A 480 33.26 -13.66 -38.30
C LYS A 480 32.67 -14.77 -39.17
N ASN A 481 31.35 -14.85 -39.24
CA ASN A 481 30.68 -15.74 -40.19
C ASN A 481 30.94 -15.24 -41.62
N SER A 482 31.11 -16.17 -42.56
CA SER A 482 31.10 -15.87 -44.00
C SER A 482 29.70 -15.61 -44.57
N ASP A 483 28.66 -15.76 -43.73
CA ASP A 483 27.25 -15.63 -44.08
C ASP A 483 26.52 -14.85 -42.97
N ASP A 484 26.00 -13.69 -43.32
CA ASP A 484 25.25 -12.80 -42.42
C ASP A 484 23.80 -13.27 -42.21
N SER A 485 23.29 -14.27 -42.96
CA SER A 485 21.91 -14.77 -42.82
C SER A 485 21.58 -15.26 -41.41
N LYS A 486 22.61 -15.75 -40.69
CA LYS A 486 22.53 -16.21 -39.31
C LYS A 486 22.22 -15.11 -38.29
N CYS A 487 22.31 -13.85 -38.69
CA CYS A 487 22.03 -12.68 -37.87
C CYS A 487 20.72 -11.95 -38.25
N LEU A 488 19.82 -12.62 -38.98
CA LEU A 488 18.56 -12.06 -39.49
C LEU A 488 17.31 -12.38 -38.65
N TYR A 489 17.43 -12.68 -37.36
CA TYR A 489 16.24 -12.78 -36.50
C TYR A 489 15.61 -11.40 -36.36
N ALA A 490 14.31 -11.32 -36.61
CA ALA A 490 13.52 -10.10 -36.50
C ALA A 490 13.63 -9.52 -35.08
N CYS A 491 13.86 -8.21 -34.93
CA CYS A 491 13.92 -7.61 -33.59
C CYS A 491 12.55 -7.69 -32.90
N LYS A 492 12.53 -7.90 -31.58
CA LYS A 492 11.30 -8.14 -30.82
C LYS A 492 10.43 -6.89 -30.67
N GLY A 493 11.05 -5.70 -30.68
CA GLY A 493 10.36 -4.40 -30.68
C GLY A 493 10.11 -3.82 -32.08
N ASP A 494 10.74 -4.38 -33.12
CA ASP A 494 10.50 -4.00 -34.52
C ASP A 494 10.88 -5.18 -35.44
N SER A 495 9.88 -5.92 -35.91
CA SER A 495 10.10 -7.11 -36.71
C SER A 495 10.68 -6.83 -38.12
N THR A 496 10.62 -5.57 -38.57
CA THR A 496 11.24 -5.15 -39.83
C THR A 496 12.77 -5.10 -39.71
N GLN A 497 13.30 -4.78 -38.52
CA GLN A 497 14.73 -4.76 -38.19
C GLN A 497 15.27 -6.15 -37.86
N LYS A 498 16.60 -6.28 -37.72
CA LYS A 498 17.28 -7.56 -37.49
C LYS A 498 18.26 -7.48 -36.31
N CYS A 499 18.09 -8.38 -35.34
CA CYS A 499 18.77 -8.38 -34.05
C CYS A 499 19.46 -9.74 -33.80
N GLY A 500 20.46 -10.07 -34.64
CA GLY A 500 21.28 -11.27 -34.51
C GLY A 500 20.52 -12.57 -34.76
N GLY A 501 20.92 -13.64 -34.09
CA GLY A 501 20.27 -14.95 -34.20
C GLY A 501 20.72 -15.90 -33.09
N ALA A 502 20.19 -17.12 -33.06
CA ALA A 502 20.57 -18.11 -32.05
C ALA A 502 22.07 -18.45 -32.15
N GLY A 503 22.85 -18.07 -31.14
CA GLY A 503 24.30 -18.29 -31.10
C GLY A 503 25.08 -17.48 -32.14
N ASN A 504 24.51 -16.39 -32.68
CA ASN A 504 25.12 -15.56 -33.71
C ASN A 504 24.80 -14.08 -33.46
N ILE A 505 25.82 -13.25 -33.31
CA ILE A 505 25.70 -11.85 -32.87
C ILE A 505 26.00 -10.87 -34.02
N ALA A 506 25.10 -9.90 -34.24
CA ALA A 506 25.22 -8.86 -35.26
C ALA A 506 25.98 -7.66 -34.69
N ILE A 507 27.18 -7.37 -35.21
CA ILE A 507 28.11 -6.43 -34.57
C ILE A 507 28.20 -5.11 -35.33
N TYR A 508 28.26 -4.01 -34.59
CA TYR A 508 28.35 -2.65 -35.08
C TYR A 508 29.47 -1.90 -34.33
N SER A 509 30.25 -1.07 -35.03
CA SER A 509 31.08 -0.05 -34.41
C SER A 509 30.31 1.25 -34.22
N LEU A 510 30.60 1.93 -33.12
CA LEU A 510 30.01 3.19 -32.69
C LEU A 510 31.07 4.29 -32.82
N SER A 511 30.69 5.43 -33.41
CA SER A 511 31.62 6.55 -33.62
C SER A 511 31.79 7.34 -32.32
N ALA A 512 33.00 7.35 -31.75
CA ALA A 512 33.28 8.04 -30.49
C ALA A 512 33.30 9.56 -30.65
N SER A 513 32.49 10.27 -29.86
CA SER A 513 32.65 11.72 -29.65
C SER A 513 33.84 11.97 -28.73
N THR A 514 34.82 12.75 -29.19
CA THR A 514 36.06 13.00 -28.45
C THR A 514 35.97 14.25 -27.58
N THR A 515 36.27 14.09 -26.29
CA THR A 515 36.76 15.19 -25.43
C THR A 515 37.78 14.60 -24.48
N SER A 516 39.04 15.02 -24.61
CA SER A 516 40.17 14.44 -23.90
C SER A 516 40.67 15.33 -22.77
N THR A 517 40.97 14.75 -21.61
CA THR A 517 41.92 15.30 -20.64
C THR A 517 42.67 14.17 -19.95
N ALA A 518 43.98 14.05 -20.21
CA ALA A 518 44.92 13.25 -19.40
C ALA A 518 45.49 14.15 -18.28
N THR A 519 46.18 13.74 -17.22
CA THR A 519 46.98 12.54 -16.84
C THR A 519 46.98 12.56 -15.27
N THR A 520 47.21 11.52 -14.45
CA THR A 520 48.43 10.70 -14.31
C THR A 520 48.20 9.66 -13.20
N SER A 521 48.76 8.45 -13.35
CA SER A 521 48.71 7.40 -12.32
C SER A 521 49.81 7.53 -11.27
N ALA A 522 49.52 7.11 -10.04
CA ALA A 522 50.53 6.65 -9.08
C ALA A 522 50.00 5.40 -8.36
N SER A 523 50.71 4.29 -8.49
CA SER A 523 50.33 2.97 -7.98
C SER A 523 51.13 2.60 -6.74
N THR A 524 50.44 2.03 -5.73
CA THR A 524 51.10 1.26 -4.67
C THR A 524 50.27 0.00 -4.39
N SER A 525 50.86 -1.16 -4.66
CA SER A 525 50.26 -2.46 -4.39
C SER A 525 50.56 -2.90 -2.96
N THR A 526 49.58 -3.47 -2.27
CA THR A 526 49.80 -4.28 -1.07
C THR A 526 48.91 -5.51 -1.13
N THR A 527 49.50 -6.64 -1.55
CA THR A 527 48.82 -7.94 -1.64
C THR A 527 48.43 -8.46 -0.26
N VAL A 528 47.16 -8.85 -0.08
CA VAL A 528 46.71 -9.61 1.10
C VAL A 528 46.40 -11.04 0.66
N SER A 529 47.14 -12.00 1.20
CA SER A 529 46.97 -13.43 0.89
C SER A 529 45.80 -14.04 1.66
N THR A 530 44.85 -14.64 0.94
CA THR A 530 43.76 -15.43 1.53
C THR A 530 44.10 -16.92 1.51
N THR A 531 44.27 -17.52 2.69
CA THR A 531 44.40 -18.99 2.83
C THR A 531 43.02 -19.63 2.85
N SER A 532 42.70 -20.44 1.83
CA SER A 532 41.38 -21.06 1.67
C SER A 532 41.31 -22.47 2.27
N THR A 533 40.35 -22.71 3.16
CA THR A 533 39.77 -24.04 3.42
C THR A 533 38.25 -23.94 3.25
N GLY A 534 37.69 -24.83 2.43
CA GLY A 534 36.36 -24.75 1.79
C GLY A 534 35.30 -23.90 2.48
N THR A 535 34.80 -22.88 1.78
CA THR A 535 33.83 -21.91 2.31
C THR A 535 32.61 -21.79 1.38
N ALA A 536 31.43 -21.64 1.98
CA ALA A 536 30.18 -21.31 1.29
C ALA A 536 30.29 -19.94 0.56
N PRO A 537 29.46 -19.69 -0.47
CA PRO A 537 29.44 -18.37 -1.12
C PRO A 537 29.12 -17.27 -0.10
N SER A 538 29.90 -16.20 -0.16
CA SER A 538 29.76 -15.00 0.67
C SER A 538 30.21 -13.79 -0.14
N SER A 539 29.64 -12.62 0.15
CA SER A 539 30.01 -11.38 -0.54
C SER A 539 30.14 -10.21 0.43
N SER A 540 30.93 -9.23 0.00
CA SER A 540 31.23 -8.02 0.76
C SER A 540 31.34 -6.82 -0.17
N SER A 541 30.70 -5.71 0.16
CA SER A 541 30.95 -4.42 -0.48
C SER A 541 31.25 -3.35 0.56
N THR A 542 32.25 -2.52 0.27
CA THR A 542 32.65 -1.37 1.08
C THR A 542 32.20 -0.09 0.40
N SER A 543 31.64 0.84 1.16
CA SER A 543 31.16 2.13 0.66
C SER A 543 31.23 3.15 1.80
N GLY A 544 31.89 4.28 1.60
CA GLY A 544 32.02 5.32 2.65
C GLY A 544 33.35 6.06 2.79
N VAL A 545 34.15 6.23 1.73
CA VAL A 545 35.40 7.04 1.77
C VAL A 545 35.46 8.10 0.65
N GLY A 546 34.32 8.40 0.03
CA GLY A 546 34.18 9.48 -0.97
C GLY A 546 33.66 10.77 -0.33
N SER A 547 34.21 11.91 -0.72
CA SER A 547 33.57 13.21 -0.51
C SER A 547 32.38 13.33 -1.47
N ASN A 548 31.15 13.33 -0.95
CA ASN A 548 29.98 13.52 -1.82
C ASN A 548 29.91 14.98 -2.33
N PRO A 549 29.24 15.25 -3.47
CA PRO A 549 29.14 16.59 -4.02
C PRO A 549 28.56 17.59 -3.00
N ALA A 550 29.18 18.75 -2.81
CA ALA A 550 28.70 19.76 -1.87
C ALA A 550 27.38 20.39 -2.35
N CYS A 551 26.50 20.75 -1.42
CA CYS A 551 25.20 21.38 -1.70
C CYS A 551 24.94 22.51 -0.71
N SER A 552 24.22 23.54 -1.16
CA SER A 552 23.80 24.68 -0.34
C SER A 552 22.34 24.60 0.13
N SER A 553 21.54 23.66 -0.38
CA SER A 553 20.15 23.47 0.02
C SER A 553 20.01 22.68 1.32
N THR A 554 18.92 22.95 2.05
CA THR A 554 18.56 22.19 3.26
C THR A 554 17.93 20.87 2.86
N LYS A 555 18.35 19.78 3.52
CA LYS A 555 17.93 18.42 3.19
C LYS A 555 16.97 17.87 4.22
N TYR A 556 15.90 17.22 3.76
CA TYR A 556 14.83 16.69 4.61
C TYR A 556 14.66 15.18 4.42
N VAL A 557 14.42 14.48 5.52
CA VAL A 557 14.08 13.05 5.55
C VAL A 557 12.78 12.89 6.31
N TYR A 558 11.72 12.52 5.61
CA TYR A 558 10.40 12.23 6.17
C TYR A 558 10.16 10.71 6.21
N ALA A 559 9.14 10.26 6.93
CA ALA A 559 8.63 8.89 6.81
C ALA A 559 7.12 8.86 6.61
N HIS A 560 6.65 7.99 5.72
CA HIS A 560 5.24 7.77 5.45
C HIS A 560 4.55 7.13 6.64
N HIS A 561 3.47 7.71 7.15
CA HIS A 561 2.80 7.24 8.36
C HIS A 561 1.32 7.01 8.10
N MET A 562 0.91 5.74 8.12
CA MET A 562 -0.46 5.29 7.93
C MET A 562 -1.29 5.67 9.16
N VAL A 563 -2.11 6.72 9.06
CA VAL A 563 -3.06 7.13 10.11
C VAL A 563 -4.15 6.05 10.28
N GLY A 564 -4.49 5.31 9.21
CA GLY A 564 -5.33 4.11 9.27
C GLY A 564 -4.86 3.03 10.25
N ASN A 565 -3.55 2.97 10.56
CA ASN A 565 -2.96 2.04 11.53
C ASN A 565 -2.74 2.72 12.91
N THR A 566 -3.61 3.65 13.31
CA THR A 566 -3.48 4.41 14.57
C THR A 566 -4.76 4.55 15.39
N TYR A 567 -5.80 3.74 15.15
CA TYR A 567 -7.10 3.86 15.84
C TYR A 567 -6.98 4.04 17.37
N SER A 568 -6.16 3.20 18.01
CA SER A 568 -5.88 3.17 19.45
C SER A 568 -4.77 4.12 19.92
N TYR A 569 -4.08 4.83 19.01
CA TYR A 569 -3.01 5.75 19.39
C TYR A 569 -3.55 6.88 20.29
N THR A 570 -2.85 7.07 21.40
CA THR A 570 -2.91 8.29 22.21
C THR A 570 -1.82 9.27 21.76
N GLN A 571 -1.93 10.53 22.19
CA GLN A 571 -0.84 11.51 22.02
C GLN A 571 0.51 11.02 22.60
N SER A 572 0.53 10.18 23.64
CA SER A 572 1.77 9.63 24.19
C SER A 572 2.39 8.53 23.32
N ILE A 573 1.58 7.76 22.58
CA ILE A 573 2.07 6.82 21.57
C ILE A 573 2.64 7.58 20.37
N TRP A 574 1.94 8.62 19.90
CA TRP A 574 2.48 9.54 18.89
C TRP A 574 3.81 10.18 19.31
N ALA A 575 3.91 10.66 20.56
CA ALA A 575 5.16 11.23 21.08
C ALA A 575 6.30 10.20 21.18
N SER A 576 5.99 8.94 21.49
CA SER A 576 6.95 7.83 21.48
C SER A 576 7.48 7.55 20.07
N ASP A 577 6.62 7.60 19.05
CA ASP A 577 7.03 7.38 17.66
C ASP A 577 7.85 8.54 17.11
N ILE A 578 7.37 9.77 17.31
CA ILE A 578 8.07 11.01 16.95
C ILE A 578 9.46 11.08 17.59
N SER A 579 9.59 10.70 18.86
CA SER A 579 10.89 10.69 19.56
C SER A 579 11.89 9.70 18.94
N GLN A 580 11.43 8.50 18.56
CA GLN A 580 12.27 7.49 17.91
C GLN A 580 12.65 7.90 16.49
N ALA A 581 11.70 8.43 15.71
CA ALA A 581 11.95 8.94 14.37
C ALA A 581 12.97 10.09 14.37
N TYR A 582 12.79 11.07 15.25
CA TYR A 582 13.71 12.20 15.39
C TYR A 582 15.12 11.77 15.82
N ALA A 583 15.23 10.80 16.75
CA ALA A 583 16.52 10.22 17.14
C ALA A 583 17.22 9.47 15.98
N ALA A 584 16.44 8.89 15.06
CA ALA A 584 16.93 8.28 13.82
C ALA A 584 17.25 9.31 12.71
N GLY A 585 17.13 10.62 12.98
CA GLY A 585 17.41 11.68 12.01
C GLY A 585 16.30 11.92 10.99
N ILE A 586 15.08 11.42 11.24
CA ILE A 586 13.87 11.73 10.46
C ILE A 586 13.30 13.06 10.99
N ASP A 587 13.05 14.02 10.09
CA ASP A 587 12.58 15.37 10.42
C ASP A 587 11.07 15.45 10.62
N GLY A 588 10.33 14.47 10.09
CA GLY A 588 8.87 14.50 10.16
C GLY A 588 8.14 13.27 9.62
N PHE A 589 6.81 13.30 9.71
CA PHE A 589 5.94 12.30 9.07
C PHE A 589 5.05 12.89 7.98
N ALA A 590 4.90 12.14 6.90
CA ALA A 590 3.83 12.31 5.93
C ALA A 590 2.60 11.54 6.44
N LEU A 591 1.58 12.24 6.93
CA LEU A 591 0.39 11.63 7.51
C LEU A 591 -0.55 11.16 6.41
N ASN A 592 -0.44 9.89 6.03
CA ASN A 592 -1.36 9.21 5.11
C ASN A 592 -2.69 8.97 5.81
N TYR A 593 -3.76 9.60 5.33
CA TYR A 593 -5.10 9.43 5.90
C TYR A 593 -6.16 9.18 4.83
N GLY A 594 -7.10 8.30 5.17
CA GLY A 594 -8.26 7.91 4.38
C GLY A 594 -9.57 8.47 4.94
N SER A 595 -10.68 7.82 4.56
CA SER A 595 -12.05 8.33 4.78
C SER A 595 -12.68 8.03 6.15
N ASP A 596 -12.03 7.27 7.03
CA ASP A 596 -12.59 6.98 8.35
C ASP A 596 -12.69 8.23 9.23
N SER A 597 -13.87 8.47 9.81
CA SER A 597 -14.17 9.67 10.61
C SER A 597 -13.22 9.89 11.79
N TRP A 598 -12.74 8.81 12.43
CA TRP A 598 -11.85 8.87 13.58
C TRP A 598 -10.40 9.29 13.24
N GLN A 599 -9.96 9.16 11.98
CA GLN A 599 -8.58 9.50 11.60
C GLN A 599 -8.29 10.99 11.79
N THR A 600 -9.29 11.86 11.64
CA THR A 600 -9.19 13.31 11.90
C THR A 600 -8.74 13.62 13.33
N SER A 601 -9.20 12.85 14.32
CA SER A 601 -8.78 12.97 15.73
C SER A 601 -7.33 12.50 15.93
N ARG A 602 -6.91 11.42 15.25
CA ARG A 602 -5.52 10.93 15.32
C ARG A 602 -4.52 11.89 14.67
N ILE A 603 -4.92 12.60 13.61
CA ILE A 603 -4.14 13.70 13.03
C ILE A 603 -3.97 14.83 14.07
N ALA A 604 -5.03 15.19 14.81
CA ALA A 604 -4.93 16.20 15.86
C ALA A 604 -3.96 15.78 16.99
N ASP A 605 -4.04 14.51 17.43
CA ASP A 605 -3.10 13.93 18.41
C ASP A 605 -1.64 13.98 17.91
N ALA A 606 -1.40 13.64 16.64
CA ALA A 606 -0.09 13.70 16.01
C ALA A 606 0.49 15.13 16.01
N TYR A 607 -0.29 16.11 15.57
CA TYR A 607 0.13 17.52 15.57
C TYR A 607 0.38 18.06 16.98
N ALA A 608 -0.43 17.67 17.97
CA ALA A 608 -0.21 18.02 19.37
C ALA A 608 1.10 17.41 19.92
N ALA A 609 1.41 16.15 19.59
CA ALA A 609 2.67 15.50 19.96
C ALA A 609 3.89 16.13 19.27
N ALA A 610 3.82 16.41 17.96
CA ALA A 610 4.91 17.05 17.21
C ALA A 610 5.18 18.48 17.71
N LYS A 611 4.14 19.24 18.06
CA LYS A 611 4.28 20.56 18.70
C LYS A 611 4.96 20.48 20.07
N ALA A 612 4.67 19.44 20.85
CA ALA A 612 5.32 19.23 22.15
C ALA A 612 6.80 18.85 22.01
N GLN A 613 7.20 18.17 20.94
CA GLN A 613 8.61 17.92 20.61
C GLN A 613 9.30 19.17 20.02
N GLY A 614 8.56 19.97 19.24
CA GLY A 614 8.93 21.31 18.77
C GLY A 614 9.65 21.36 17.41
N SER A 615 10.61 20.47 17.18
CA SER A 615 11.43 20.45 15.95
C SER A 615 10.82 19.59 14.86
N PHE A 616 10.25 18.43 15.23
CA PHE A 616 9.64 17.47 14.32
C PHE A 616 8.42 18.07 13.60
N LYS A 617 8.31 17.82 12.30
CA LYS A 617 7.25 18.39 11.45
C LYS A 617 6.33 17.31 10.88
N LEU A 618 5.15 17.73 10.45
CA LEU A 618 4.15 16.86 9.85
C LEU A 618 3.60 17.55 8.60
N PHE A 619 3.31 16.78 7.56
CA PHE A 619 2.45 17.22 6.47
C PHE A 619 1.37 16.18 6.21
N LEU A 620 0.31 16.60 5.52
CA LEU A 620 -0.75 15.70 5.12
C LEU A 620 -0.36 15.01 3.80
N SER A 621 -0.52 13.69 3.76
CA SER A 621 -0.58 12.91 2.52
C SER A 621 -2.02 12.41 2.41
N MET A 622 -2.80 13.00 1.50
CA MET A 622 -4.21 12.64 1.35
C MET A 622 -4.29 11.35 0.52
N ASP A 623 -4.76 10.24 1.09
CA ASP A 623 -4.98 9.02 0.33
C ASP A 623 -6.28 9.16 -0.47
N VAL A 624 -6.14 9.68 -1.69
CA VAL A 624 -7.25 9.89 -2.62
C VAL A 624 -7.58 8.66 -3.46
N SER A 625 -6.97 7.51 -3.14
CA SER A 625 -7.55 6.20 -3.49
C SER A 625 -8.65 5.76 -2.53
N SER A 626 -8.61 6.24 -1.27
CA SER A 626 -9.60 5.97 -0.21
C SER A 626 -10.55 7.14 0.10
N LEU A 627 -10.15 8.38 -0.21
CA LEU A 627 -10.96 9.60 -0.08
C LEU A 627 -11.68 9.92 -1.39
N SER A 628 -12.93 10.40 -1.30
CA SER A 628 -13.64 10.95 -2.44
C SER A 628 -12.94 12.20 -2.98
N CYS A 629 -12.88 12.32 -4.31
CA CYS A 629 -12.25 13.46 -5.01
C CYS A 629 -12.93 13.80 -6.35
N SER A 630 -14.21 13.46 -6.50
CA SER A 630 -14.95 13.56 -7.77
C SER A 630 -15.76 14.84 -7.92
N SER A 631 -16.00 15.58 -6.83
CA SER A 631 -16.88 16.76 -6.79
C SER A 631 -16.22 17.99 -6.16
N ALA A 632 -16.83 19.17 -6.36
CA ALA A 632 -16.41 20.40 -5.69
C ALA A 632 -16.61 20.37 -4.15
N ALA A 633 -17.55 19.54 -3.66
CA ALA A 633 -17.77 19.34 -2.22
C ALA A 633 -16.62 18.52 -1.58
N ASP A 634 -16.09 17.53 -2.30
CA ASP A 634 -14.91 16.79 -1.88
C ASP A 634 -13.69 17.72 -1.79
N ALA A 635 -13.48 18.58 -2.80
CA ALA A 635 -12.42 19.57 -2.78
C ALA A 635 -12.53 20.52 -1.58
N ALA A 636 -13.74 21.00 -1.27
CA ALA A 636 -13.98 21.85 -0.11
C ALA A 636 -13.68 21.14 1.23
N THR A 637 -13.99 19.84 1.31
CA THR A 637 -13.71 19.01 2.49
C THR A 637 -12.20 18.86 2.69
N LEU A 638 -11.45 18.50 1.65
CA LEU A 638 -9.99 18.37 1.70
C LEU A 638 -9.30 19.74 1.96
N VAL A 639 -9.79 20.83 1.36
CA VAL A 639 -9.33 22.20 1.62
C VAL A 639 -9.50 22.57 3.10
N SER A 640 -10.62 22.20 3.72
CA SER A 640 -10.87 22.45 5.15
C SER A 640 -9.84 21.74 6.05
N THR A 641 -9.58 20.45 5.78
CA THR A 641 -8.57 19.68 6.53
C THR A 641 -7.17 20.26 6.38
N VAL A 642 -6.74 20.60 5.15
CA VAL A 642 -5.44 21.23 4.92
C VAL A 642 -5.34 22.60 5.60
N THR A 643 -6.39 23.43 5.52
CA THR A 643 -6.44 24.77 6.13
C THR A 643 -6.34 24.71 7.65
N THR A 644 -6.95 23.71 8.28
CA THR A 644 -6.90 23.47 9.73
C THR A 644 -5.46 23.35 10.25
N TYR A 645 -4.57 22.71 9.50
CA TYR A 645 -3.20 22.45 9.93
C TYR A 645 -2.13 23.33 9.26
N ALA A 646 -2.45 24.02 8.16
CA ALA A 646 -1.47 24.81 7.40
C ALA A 646 -0.75 25.92 8.19
N SER A 647 -1.39 26.49 9.21
CA SER A 647 -0.80 27.52 10.11
C SER A 647 -0.21 26.94 11.40
N HIS A 648 -0.28 25.61 11.60
CA HIS A 648 0.18 24.97 12.82
C HIS A 648 1.72 24.97 12.92
N SER A 649 2.27 25.19 14.12
CA SER A 649 3.74 25.33 14.33
C SER A 649 4.56 24.06 14.06
N ALA A 650 3.88 22.91 13.99
CA ALA A 650 4.47 21.63 13.58
C ALA A 650 4.15 21.26 12.11
N ALA A 651 3.50 22.11 11.32
CA ALA A 651 3.35 21.87 9.88
C ALA A 651 4.70 21.98 9.18
N ALA A 652 5.00 21.03 8.29
CA ALA A 652 6.19 21.08 7.46
C ALA A 652 6.06 22.22 6.43
N LYS A 653 7.18 22.89 6.18
CA LYS A 653 7.29 23.99 5.23
C LYS A 653 8.43 23.72 4.26
N TYR A 654 8.17 23.94 2.98
CA TYR A 654 9.18 23.95 1.93
C TYR A 654 9.01 25.24 1.12
N GLU A 655 10.11 25.96 0.85
CA GLU A 655 10.09 27.33 0.32
C GLU A 655 9.08 28.28 1.01
N ASN A 656 8.96 28.21 2.34
CA ASN A 656 7.96 28.94 3.15
C ASN A 656 6.47 28.60 2.90
N LYS A 657 6.15 27.68 1.98
CA LYS A 657 4.78 27.19 1.73
C LYS A 657 4.52 25.91 2.53
N THR A 658 3.25 25.59 2.83
CA THR A 658 2.87 24.33 3.50
C THR A 658 3.17 23.14 2.60
N LEU A 659 4.03 22.21 3.02
CA LEU A 659 4.24 20.97 2.27
C LEU A 659 2.93 20.14 2.29
N LEU A 660 2.53 19.59 1.15
CA LEU A 660 1.31 18.80 0.98
C LEU A 660 1.55 17.72 -0.07
N SER A 661 1.04 16.51 0.17
CA SER A 661 1.15 15.37 -0.73
C SER A 661 -0.18 14.61 -0.84
N THR A 662 -0.18 13.57 -1.67
CA THR A 662 -1.25 12.59 -1.85
C THR A 662 -0.66 11.21 -2.07
N PHE A 663 -1.45 10.18 -1.86
CA PHE A 663 -1.24 8.87 -2.50
C PHE A 663 -2.29 8.72 -3.61
N SER A 664 -1.84 8.43 -4.85
CA SER A 664 -2.63 8.59 -6.08
C SER A 664 -3.10 10.04 -6.29
N GLY A 665 -3.94 10.28 -7.30
CA GLY A 665 -4.51 11.59 -7.64
C GLY A 665 -4.75 11.81 -9.13
N GLU A 666 -4.22 10.92 -9.98
CA GLU A 666 -4.38 10.93 -11.45
C GLU A 666 -5.83 10.74 -11.94
N SER A 667 -6.75 10.35 -11.06
CA SER A 667 -8.19 10.23 -11.34
C SER A 667 -9.05 11.34 -10.71
N CYS A 668 -8.46 12.22 -9.89
CA CYS A 668 -9.20 13.18 -9.06
C CYS A 668 -9.54 14.47 -9.80
N THR A 669 -10.79 14.59 -10.25
CA THR A 669 -11.25 15.72 -11.07
C THR A 669 -11.90 16.86 -10.28
N PHE A 670 -12.43 16.62 -9.08
CA PHE A 670 -13.21 17.60 -8.29
C PHE A 670 -14.30 18.33 -9.10
N GLY A 671 -14.99 17.60 -9.99
CA GLY A 671 -16.02 18.12 -10.89
C GLY A 671 -15.49 18.93 -12.07
N GLN A 672 -14.17 18.99 -12.27
CA GLN A 672 -13.52 19.65 -13.42
C GLN A 672 -13.35 18.68 -14.60
N GLY A 673 -13.00 19.22 -15.78
CA GLY A 673 -12.88 18.42 -17.01
C GLY A 673 -11.67 17.46 -17.07
N SER A 674 -10.71 17.57 -16.15
CA SER A 674 -9.56 16.65 -16.03
C SER A 674 -8.99 16.69 -14.61
N TYR A 675 -8.11 15.75 -14.26
CA TYR A 675 -7.45 15.75 -12.94
C TYR A 675 -6.50 16.96 -12.77
N GLN A 676 -5.80 17.38 -13.83
CA GLN A 676 -4.95 18.58 -13.79
C GLN A 676 -5.77 19.85 -13.51
N ALA A 677 -6.95 19.97 -14.14
CA ALA A 677 -7.90 21.04 -13.84
C ALA A 677 -8.45 20.93 -12.42
N GLY A 678 -8.73 19.71 -11.95
CA GLY A 678 -9.12 19.40 -10.57
C GLY A 678 -8.12 19.89 -9.53
N TRP A 679 -6.84 19.52 -9.67
CA TRP A 679 -5.78 19.96 -8.75
C TRP A 679 -5.48 21.47 -8.86
N THR A 680 -5.61 22.06 -10.05
CA THR A 680 -5.55 23.53 -10.22
C THR A 680 -6.68 24.21 -9.45
N TYR A 681 -7.91 23.69 -9.55
CA TYR A 681 -9.07 24.17 -8.81
C TYR A 681 -8.89 24.02 -7.30
N PHE A 682 -8.44 22.86 -6.83
CA PHE A 682 -8.13 22.59 -5.42
C PHE A 682 -7.08 23.57 -4.85
N ARG A 683 -5.96 23.81 -5.55
CA ARG A 683 -4.96 24.82 -5.14
C ARG A 683 -5.50 26.24 -5.19
N THR A 684 -6.44 26.54 -6.09
CA THR A 684 -7.15 27.83 -6.14
C THR A 684 -8.04 28.02 -4.91
N LEU A 685 -8.72 26.97 -4.44
CA LEU A 685 -9.52 27.01 -3.20
C LEU A 685 -8.62 27.23 -1.97
N LEU A 686 -7.50 26.51 -1.86
CA LEU A 686 -6.51 26.71 -0.78
C LEU A 686 -5.97 28.14 -0.77
N SER A 687 -5.63 28.68 -1.94
CA SER A 687 -5.14 30.06 -2.07
C SER A 687 -6.19 31.09 -1.64
N LYS A 688 -7.47 30.86 -1.96
CA LYS A 688 -8.61 31.68 -1.49
C LYS A 688 -8.83 31.57 0.03
N ALA A 689 -8.50 30.43 0.63
CA ALA A 689 -8.49 30.23 2.09
C ALA A 689 -7.23 30.82 2.78
N GLY A 690 -6.35 31.51 2.05
CA GLY A 690 -5.11 32.09 2.58
C GLY A 690 -3.96 31.08 2.76
N VAL A 691 -4.08 29.87 2.20
CA VAL A 691 -3.11 28.79 2.34
C VAL A 691 -2.28 28.65 1.06
N SER A 692 -0.99 28.98 1.15
CA SER A 692 -0.02 28.63 0.10
C SER A 692 0.58 27.24 0.38
N VAL A 693 0.54 26.35 -0.62
CA VAL A 693 1.08 24.99 -0.54
C VAL A 693 2.25 24.77 -1.50
N TYR A 694 3.22 23.99 -1.04
CA TYR A 694 4.18 23.28 -1.88
C TYR A 694 3.62 21.88 -2.11
N PHE A 695 3.07 21.62 -3.29
CA PHE A 695 2.34 20.40 -3.60
C PHE A 695 3.23 19.40 -4.34
N MET A 696 3.52 18.28 -3.67
CA MET A 696 4.31 17.15 -4.16
C MET A 696 3.54 15.84 -3.98
N PRO A 697 2.56 15.56 -4.85
CA PRO A 697 1.79 14.32 -4.78
C PRO A 697 2.63 13.09 -5.17
N ALA A 698 2.15 11.90 -4.83
CA ALA A 698 2.58 10.64 -5.44
C ALA A 698 1.48 10.15 -6.39
N THR A 699 1.43 10.72 -7.59
CA THR A 699 0.55 10.25 -8.66
C THR A 699 1.19 9.09 -9.42
N PHE A 700 0.36 8.28 -10.05
CA PHE A 700 0.80 7.24 -10.99
C PHE A 700 0.58 7.68 -12.44
N ALA A 701 0.63 8.99 -12.69
CA ALA A 701 0.46 9.60 -14.00
C ALA A 701 1.71 9.43 -14.89
N ASP A 702 1.53 9.62 -16.20
CA ASP A 702 2.65 9.62 -17.14
C ASP A 702 3.57 10.83 -16.89
N THR A 703 4.82 10.54 -16.56
CA THR A 703 5.92 11.50 -16.38
C THR A 703 6.05 12.51 -17.52
N SER A 704 5.67 12.16 -18.76
CA SER A 704 5.68 13.10 -19.90
C SER A 704 4.85 14.37 -19.67
N THR A 705 3.86 14.29 -18.78
CA THR A 705 2.95 15.40 -18.41
C THR A 705 3.51 16.33 -17.33
N PHE A 706 4.64 15.99 -16.70
CA PHE A 706 5.12 16.68 -15.50
C PHE A 706 5.69 18.06 -15.79
N SER A 707 6.59 18.18 -16.77
CA SER A 707 7.27 19.44 -17.12
C SER A 707 6.33 20.58 -17.49
N SER A 708 5.20 20.28 -18.14
CA SER A 708 4.19 21.26 -18.58
C SER A 708 3.13 21.56 -17.53
N SER A 709 3.12 20.87 -16.39
CA SER A 709 2.13 21.06 -15.33
C SER A 709 2.34 22.36 -14.54
N SER A 710 1.26 23.09 -14.29
CA SER A 710 1.23 24.23 -13.34
C SER A 710 0.59 23.85 -12.00
N TRP A 711 -0.06 22.69 -11.92
CA TRP A 711 -0.86 22.27 -10.76
C TRP A 711 -0.03 21.66 -9.62
N MET A 712 1.20 21.20 -9.86
CA MET A 712 2.13 20.69 -8.84
C MET A 712 3.47 21.43 -8.85
N ASP A 713 4.17 21.43 -7.71
CA ASP A 713 5.48 22.07 -7.53
C ASP A 713 6.63 21.05 -7.58
N GLY A 714 6.32 19.77 -7.39
CA GLY A 714 7.22 18.62 -7.49
C GLY A 714 6.43 17.31 -7.51
N GLU A 715 7.11 16.16 -7.47
CA GLU A 715 6.47 14.83 -7.40
C GLU A 715 7.23 13.92 -6.42
N PHE A 716 6.49 13.05 -5.72
CA PHE A 716 7.03 11.97 -4.90
C PHE A 716 6.96 10.63 -5.64
N ASN A 717 8.12 10.10 -6.01
CA ASN A 717 8.22 8.85 -6.77
C ASN A 717 8.15 7.62 -5.86
N TRP A 718 6.94 7.30 -5.40
CA TRP A 718 6.63 6.13 -4.54
C TRP A 718 7.30 4.84 -5.01
N ASN A 719 7.19 4.55 -6.31
CA ASN A 719 7.69 3.32 -6.92
C ASN A 719 9.23 3.23 -6.97
N SER A 720 9.97 4.30 -6.66
CA SER A 720 11.43 4.25 -6.53
C SER A 720 11.92 3.61 -5.22
N GLY A 721 11.02 3.24 -4.30
CA GLY A 721 11.37 2.61 -3.02
C GLY A 721 11.90 1.18 -3.13
N TRP A 722 11.51 0.45 -4.19
CA TRP A 722 11.82 -0.97 -4.37
C TRP A 722 12.08 -1.34 -5.85
N PRO A 723 12.85 -2.40 -6.12
CA PRO A 723 12.83 -3.04 -7.42
C PRO A 723 11.54 -3.87 -7.59
N ILE A 724 10.65 -3.39 -8.46
CA ILE A 724 9.40 -4.08 -8.82
C ILE A 724 9.69 -5.38 -9.62
N GLY A 725 10.84 -5.44 -10.30
CA GLY A 725 11.34 -6.61 -11.02
C GLY A 725 12.29 -7.51 -10.22
N SER A 726 12.95 -8.45 -10.92
CA SER A 726 13.91 -9.40 -10.34
C SER A 726 15.34 -8.86 -10.23
N THR A 727 15.63 -7.68 -10.78
CA THR A 727 16.95 -7.04 -10.74
C THR A 727 17.15 -6.26 -9.43
N ALA A 728 18.40 -5.98 -9.07
CA ALA A 728 18.68 -5.02 -8.00
C ALA A 728 18.22 -3.60 -8.41
N LEU A 729 17.76 -2.82 -7.44
CA LEU A 729 17.32 -1.45 -7.68
C LEU A 729 18.47 -0.58 -8.19
N ASP A 730 18.20 0.29 -9.16
CA ASP A 730 19.12 1.29 -9.71
C ASP A 730 18.47 2.68 -9.70
N THR A 731 19.15 3.67 -10.28
CA THR A 731 18.69 5.07 -10.33
C THR A 731 17.98 5.45 -11.63
N SER A 732 17.54 4.47 -12.44
CA SER A 732 16.87 4.76 -13.72
C SER A 732 15.54 5.49 -13.53
N SER A 733 14.76 5.11 -12.53
CA SER A 733 13.49 5.76 -12.15
C SER A 733 13.73 7.21 -11.71
N ASP A 734 14.72 7.45 -10.83
CA ASP A 734 15.10 8.81 -10.40
C ASP A 734 15.50 9.68 -11.58
N THR A 735 16.36 9.16 -12.45
CA THR A 735 16.86 9.89 -13.64
C THR A 735 15.71 10.27 -14.58
N THR A 736 14.73 9.37 -14.72
CA THR A 736 13.52 9.61 -15.53
C THR A 736 12.64 10.70 -14.91
N TYR A 737 12.36 10.63 -13.61
CA TYR A 737 11.53 11.62 -12.93
C TYR A 737 12.20 12.99 -12.86
N LEU A 738 13.49 13.06 -12.52
CA LEU A 738 14.27 14.30 -12.51
C LEU A 738 14.25 15.00 -13.88
N ALA A 739 14.45 14.23 -14.97
CA ALA A 739 14.37 14.78 -16.33
C ALA A 739 12.95 15.25 -16.69
N ALA A 740 11.92 14.53 -16.28
CA ALA A 740 10.51 14.85 -16.52
C ALA A 740 10.02 16.07 -15.72
N LEU A 741 10.53 16.28 -14.51
CA LEU A 741 10.20 17.39 -13.61
C LEU A 741 10.92 18.68 -14.01
N GLY A 742 12.12 18.60 -14.56
CA GLY A 742 12.92 19.74 -14.99
C GLY A 742 13.35 20.60 -13.80
N ASN A 743 12.70 21.75 -13.62
CA ASN A 743 12.96 22.68 -12.50
C ASN A 743 12.02 22.45 -11.29
N LYS A 744 11.16 21.42 -11.34
CA LYS A 744 10.28 21.04 -10.22
C LYS A 744 11.02 20.11 -9.26
N GLU A 745 10.59 20.11 -8.01
CA GLU A 745 11.26 19.34 -6.95
C GLU A 745 11.01 17.83 -7.07
N TYR A 746 11.99 17.02 -6.67
CA TYR A 746 11.89 15.57 -6.65
C TYR A 746 12.04 15.02 -5.23
N MET A 747 11.02 14.31 -4.75
CA MET A 747 11.10 13.55 -3.52
C MET A 747 11.38 12.09 -3.83
N ALA A 748 12.51 11.59 -3.33
CA ALA A 748 12.94 10.21 -3.54
C ALA A 748 12.34 9.27 -2.49
N ALA A 749 11.84 8.10 -2.93
CA ALA A 749 11.43 7.05 -2.01
C ALA A 749 12.61 6.16 -1.61
N ALA A 750 12.63 5.73 -0.35
CA ALA A 750 13.48 4.65 0.13
C ALA A 750 12.71 3.73 1.09
N SER A 751 12.95 2.43 1.02
CA SER A 751 12.24 1.43 1.82
C SER A 751 13.15 0.24 2.15
N PRO A 752 12.96 -0.47 3.28
CA PRO A 752 13.80 -1.61 3.62
C PRO A 752 13.39 -2.94 2.98
N ALA A 753 12.08 -3.17 2.80
CA ALA A 753 11.52 -4.43 2.32
C ALA A 753 10.12 -4.21 1.73
N PHE A 754 9.52 -5.22 1.10
CA PHE A 754 8.08 -5.25 0.79
C PHE A 754 7.56 -6.68 0.79
N PHE A 755 6.54 -6.99 1.59
CA PHE A 755 5.80 -8.25 1.51
C PHE A 755 4.39 -8.08 2.04
N THR A 756 3.40 -8.59 1.32
CA THR A 756 1.99 -8.53 1.74
C THR A 756 1.26 -9.84 1.46
N TYR A 757 0.34 -10.20 2.36
CA TYR A 757 -0.61 -11.31 2.16
C TYR A 757 -2.01 -10.95 2.66
N TYR A 758 -2.96 -10.83 1.75
CA TYR A 758 -4.38 -10.68 2.02
C TYR A 758 -5.14 -11.63 1.11
N GLY A 759 -5.80 -12.63 1.70
CA GLY A 759 -6.50 -13.66 0.94
C GLY A 759 -7.65 -13.12 0.06
N PRO A 760 -8.16 -13.91 -0.91
CA PRO A 760 -9.14 -13.45 -1.89
C PRO A 760 -10.47 -12.94 -1.32
N THR A 761 -10.79 -13.27 -0.07
CA THR A 761 -11.97 -12.77 0.68
C THR A 761 -11.73 -11.42 1.38
N SER A 762 -10.56 -10.83 1.18
CA SER A 762 -10.14 -9.54 1.76
C SER A 762 -9.54 -8.65 0.65
N TYR A 763 -8.39 -8.02 0.86
CA TYR A 763 -7.76 -7.12 -0.13
C TYR A 763 -7.11 -7.83 -1.33
N ASN A 764 -7.10 -9.17 -1.36
CA ASN A 764 -6.57 -9.99 -2.47
C ASN A 764 -5.15 -9.60 -2.93
N LYS A 765 -4.26 -9.31 -1.98
CA LYS A 765 -2.85 -8.97 -2.21
C LYS A 765 -1.97 -10.18 -1.91
N ASN A 766 -1.06 -10.59 -2.78
CA ASN A 766 -0.09 -11.64 -2.45
C ASN A 766 1.20 -11.55 -3.30
N TRP A 767 2.13 -10.70 -2.89
CA TRP A 767 3.41 -10.51 -3.58
C TRP A 767 4.52 -10.02 -2.65
N ILE A 768 5.75 -10.11 -3.18
CA ILE A 768 6.97 -9.55 -2.60
C ILE A 768 7.70 -8.72 -3.67
N TYR A 769 8.30 -7.60 -3.28
CA TYR A 769 9.34 -6.95 -4.08
C TYR A 769 10.72 -7.35 -3.56
N ARG A 770 11.70 -7.45 -4.46
CA ARG A 770 13.03 -7.95 -4.13
C ARG A 770 13.71 -7.01 -3.12
N SER A 771 13.78 -7.45 -1.87
CA SER A 771 14.29 -6.68 -0.70
C SER A 771 15.79 -6.93 -0.42
N ASP A 772 16.38 -7.71 -1.32
CA ASP A 772 17.72 -8.30 -1.30
C ASP A 772 18.77 -7.29 -1.82
N ASP A 773 20.06 -7.60 -1.76
CA ASP A 773 21.18 -6.65 -2.05
C ASP A 773 21.19 -5.40 -1.14
N TRP A 774 20.97 -5.63 0.16
CA TRP A 774 20.91 -4.62 1.22
C TRP A 774 20.07 -3.38 0.88
N LEU A 775 18.85 -3.59 0.37
CA LEU A 775 18.01 -2.59 -0.29
C LEU A 775 18.03 -1.20 0.38
N LEU A 776 17.75 -1.09 1.68
CA LEU A 776 17.73 0.20 2.39
C LEU A 776 19.05 0.98 2.25
N ALA A 777 20.17 0.33 2.54
CA ALA A 777 21.50 0.93 2.52
C ALA A 777 21.92 1.31 1.10
N ARG A 778 21.71 0.39 0.14
CA ARG A 778 21.94 0.62 -1.30
C ARG A 778 21.13 1.81 -1.81
N ARG A 779 19.86 1.90 -1.42
CA ARG A 779 18.95 2.95 -1.89
C ARG A 779 19.33 4.33 -1.33
N PHE A 780 19.73 4.40 -0.06
CA PHE A 780 20.31 5.63 0.48
C PHE A 780 21.58 6.05 -0.25
N GLU A 781 22.52 5.14 -0.52
CA GLU A 781 23.77 5.44 -1.23
C GLU A 781 23.49 6.01 -2.64
N GLN A 782 22.51 5.44 -3.34
CA GLN A 782 22.02 5.94 -4.63
C GLN A 782 21.49 7.38 -4.54
N ILE A 783 20.59 7.66 -3.60
CA ILE A 783 20.04 9.01 -3.39
C ILE A 783 21.15 10.00 -3.00
N ILE A 784 22.07 9.60 -2.13
CA ILE A 784 23.22 10.44 -1.70
C ILE A 784 24.15 10.74 -2.88
N SER A 785 24.37 9.79 -3.79
CA SER A 785 25.15 10.03 -5.02
C SER A 785 24.53 11.10 -5.92
N GLN A 786 23.20 11.26 -5.85
CA GLN A 786 22.43 12.27 -6.57
C GLN A 786 22.04 13.47 -5.70
N ARG A 787 22.65 13.66 -4.52
CA ARG A 787 22.25 14.70 -3.54
C ARG A 787 22.26 16.15 -4.07
N VAL A 788 22.84 16.43 -5.24
CA VAL A 788 22.77 17.77 -5.85
C VAL A 788 21.37 18.08 -6.37
N SER A 789 20.61 17.06 -6.77
CA SER A 789 19.30 17.19 -7.43
C SER A 789 18.14 16.65 -6.59
N ILE A 790 18.38 16.29 -5.33
CA ILE A 790 17.38 15.69 -4.43
C ILE A 790 17.48 16.37 -3.07
N ASP A 791 16.46 17.15 -2.69
CA ASP A 791 16.39 17.82 -1.39
C ASP A 791 15.55 17.04 -0.35
N LEU A 792 14.63 16.17 -0.81
CA LEU A 792 13.69 15.44 0.04
C LEU A 792 13.79 13.91 -0.17
N ILE A 793 13.81 13.18 0.95
CA ILE A 793 13.59 11.73 1.02
C ILE A 793 12.30 11.48 1.79
N GLU A 794 11.46 10.56 1.32
CA GLU A 794 10.40 9.97 2.14
C GLU A 794 10.62 8.46 2.28
N LEU A 795 10.70 8.02 3.54
CA LEU A 795 10.88 6.63 3.91
C LEU A 795 9.52 5.92 3.94
N ILE A 796 9.35 4.94 3.07
CA ILE A 796 8.16 4.10 3.03
C ILE A 796 8.47 2.85 3.85
N SER A 797 8.03 2.70 5.09
CA SER A 797 7.11 3.54 5.89
C SER A 797 7.53 3.55 7.36
N TRP A 798 6.85 4.35 8.19
CA TRP A 798 6.92 4.23 9.64
C TRP A 798 6.14 3.01 10.17
N ASN A 799 4.86 2.84 9.80
CA ASN A 799 3.94 1.87 10.45
C ASN A 799 3.00 1.12 9.48
N ASP A 800 3.36 0.94 8.21
CA ASP A 800 2.59 0.02 7.35
C ASP A 800 3.00 -1.44 7.60
N TYR A 801 2.25 -2.09 8.49
CA TYR A 801 2.41 -3.49 8.85
C TYR A 801 1.88 -4.44 7.76
N GLY A 802 0.88 -4.01 6.97
CA GLY A 802 0.22 -4.84 5.96
C GLY A 802 1.12 -5.15 4.76
N GLU A 803 2.07 -4.26 4.47
CA GLU A 803 3.02 -4.38 3.35
C GLU A 803 4.47 -4.60 3.80
N SER A 804 4.67 -4.86 5.10
CA SER A 804 5.95 -5.24 5.73
C SER A 804 7.10 -4.23 5.55
N HIS A 805 6.79 -2.96 5.30
CA HIS A 805 7.80 -1.92 5.10
C HIS A 805 7.88 -0.90 6.26
N TYR A 806 7.30 -1.21 7.41
CA TYR A 806 7.42 -0.41 8.63
C TYR A 806 8.87 -0.36 9.16
N LEU A 807 9.28 0.81 9.65
CA LEU A 807 10.55 1.07 10.35
C LEU A 807 10.35 1.28 11.86
N GLY A 808 9.14 1.69 12.25
CA GLY A 808 8.74 1.94 13.63
C GLY A 808 8.46 0.65 14.42
N PRO A 809 8.12 0.77 15.72
CA PRO A 809 7.72 -0.37 16.52
C PRO A 809 6.41 -0.99 16.00
N ILE A 810 6.27 -2.31 16.18
CA ILE A 810 4.99 -2.99 15.98
C ILE A 810 4.02 -2.52 17.09
N ARG A 811 2.81 -2.12 16.70
CA ARG A 811 1.74 -1.65 17.59
C ARG A 811 0.54 -2.61 17.53
N THR A 812 -0.54 -2.26 18.23
CA THR A 812 -1.78 -3.05 18.29
C THR A 812 -2.62 -2.95 17.01
N ASP A 813 -2.64 -1.77 16.38
CA ASP A 813 -3.48 -1.46 15.22
C ASP A 813 -2.88 -2.00 13.91
N GLN A 814 -2.64 -3.31 13.88
CA GLN A 814 -2.17 -4.02 12.70
C GLN A 814 -3.38 -4.44 11.84
N PRO A 815 -3.44 -4.09 10.54
CA PRO A 815 -4.59 -4.34 9.68
C PRO A 815 -4.69 -5.82 9.27
N ASN A 816 -4.97 -6.71 10.22
CA ASN A 816 -4.97 -8.18 10.08
C ASN A 816 -3.63 -8.77 9.58
N SER A 817 -2.50 -8.11 9.82
CA SER A 817 -1.17 -8.52 9.36
C SER A 817 -0.38 -9.40 10.33
N GLN A 818 -0.89 -9.60 11.55
CA GLN A 818 -0.22 -10.28 12.67
C GLN A 818 0.45 -11.61 12.27
N GLY A 819 -0.15 -12.36 11.35
CA GLY A 819 0.36 -13.64 10.86
C GLY A 819 1.74 -13.58 10.18
N TRP A 820 2.19 -12.40 9.71
CA TRP A 820 3.54 -12.21 9.17
C TRP A 820 4.37 -11.13 9.86
N THR A 821 3.77 -10.30 10.69
CA THR A 821 4.44 -9.20 11.41
C THR A 821 4.78 -9.52 12.86
N ASP A 822 3.99 -10.32 13.56
CA ASP A 822 4.28 -10.66 14.95
C ASP A 822 5.61 -11.45 15.04
N GLY A 823 6.53 -10.98 15.89
CA GLY A 823 7.87 -11.53 16.00
C GLY A 823 8.88 -11.04 14.95
N MET A 824 8.50 -10.10 14.06
CA MET A 824 9.37 -9.51 13.03
C MET A 824 9.69 -8.03 13.30
N PRO A 825 10.49 -7.70 14.34
CA PRO A 825 10.84 -6.31 14.66
C PRO A 825 11.73 -5.70 13.58
N HIS A 826 11.44 -4.45 13.20
CA HIS A 826 12.19 -3.71 12.17
C HIS A 826 12.99 -2.51 12.69
N THR A 827 12.80 -2.11 13.95
CA THR A 827 13.38 -0.88 14.52
C THR A 827 14.91 -0.83 14.50
N ALA A 828 15.59 -1.97 14.40
CA ALA A 828 17.04 -2.03 14.22
C ALA A 828 17.52 -1.38 12.90
N TRP A 829 16.67 -1.28 11.86
CA TRP A 829 16.99 -0.50 10.66
C TRP A 829 17.08 1.01 10.92
N LEU A 830 16.54 1.55 12.02
CA LEU A 830 16.71 2.96 12.38
C LEU A 830 18.18 3.34 12.61
N THR A 831 19.05 2.39 12.97
CA THR A 831 20.51 2.57 13.02
C THR A 831 21.10 2.82 11.62
N VAL A 832 20.59 2.11 10.61
CA VAL A 832 20.98 2.30 9.20
C VAL A 832 20.45 3.65 8.70
N VAL A 833 19.17 3.97 8.96
CA VAL A 833 18.57 5.26 8.64
C VAL A 833 19.37 6.42 9.24
N SER A 834 19.71 6.35 10.53
CA SER A 834 20.46 7.41 11.23
C SER A 834 21.81 7.72 10.58
N TYR A 835 22.55 6.69 10.17
CA TYR A 835 23.83 6.84 9.47
C TYR A 835 23.65 7.55 8.12
N TYR A 836 22.73 7.07 7.29
CA TYR A 836 22.57 7.58 5.92
C TYR A 836 21.79 8.91 5.85
N ALA A 837 20.81 9.15 6.72
CA ALA A 837 20.12 10.44 6.84
C ALA A 837 21.11 11.55 7.22
N SER A 838 22.05 11.27 8.13
CA SER A 838 23.15 12.17 8.46
C SER A 838 24.06 12.43 7.26
N ALA A 839 24.42 11.38 6.51
CA ALA A 839 25.25 11.51 5.30
C ALA A 839 24.56 12.29 4.16
N PHE A 840 23.24 12.13 3.97
CA PHE A 840 22.45 12.91 3.01
C PHE A 840 22.45 14.40 3.36
N LYS A 841 22.17 14.71 4.63
CA LYS A 841 22.11 16.09 5.15
C LYS A 841 23.46 16.79 5.10
N THR A 842 24.52 16.15 5.60
CA THR A 842 25.86 16.75 5.70
C THR A 842 26.69 16.62 4.43
N GLY A 843 26.33 15.71 3.51
CA GLY A 843 27.18 15.29 2.40
C GLY A 843 28.38 14.44 2.81
N SER A 844 28.51 14.05 4.09
CA SER A 844 29.69 13.35 4.61
C SER A 844 29.29 12.06 5.31
N TYR A 845 29.85 10.95 4.86
CA TYR A 845 29.78 9.69 5.59
C TYR A 845 30.55 9.83 6.91
N SER A 846 29.85 9.66 8.03
CA SER A 846 30.52 9.66 9.33
C SER A 846 31.46 8.45 9.45
N ALA A 847 32.51 8.56 10.26
CA ALA A 847 33.42 7.45 10.56
C ALA A 847 32.76 6.28 11.34
N GLY A 848 31.47 6.43 11.69
CA GLY A 848 30.70 5.43 12.42
C GLY A 848 31.04 5.34 13.91
N SER A 849 30.16 4.65 14.63
CA SER A 849 30.55 3.91 15.83
C SER A 849 30.54 2.43 15.48
N ASP A 850 31.13 1.56 16.31
CA ASP A 850 31.00 0.12 16.10
C ASP A 850 29.50 -0.26 16.21
N GLN A 851 28.90 -0.75 15.13
CA GLN A 851 27.47 -1.09 15.03
C GLN A 851 27.29 -2.31 14.11
N LEU A 852 26.36 -3.17 14.49
CA LEU A 852 25.89 -4.30 13.67
C LEU A 852 24.38 -4.18 13.48
N VAL A 853 23.90 -4.33 12.25
CA VAL A 853 22.47 -4.52 11.95
C VAL A 853 22.36 -5.71 11.01
N LEU A 854 21.53 -6.70 11.34
CA LEU A 854 21.38 -7.93 10.57
C LEU A 854 19.91 -8.26 10.33
N TRP A 855 19.60 -8.85 9.17
CA TRP A 855 18.24 -9.27 8.83
C TRP A 855 18.19 -10.51 7.93
N SER A 856 17.12 -11.28 8.10
CA SER A 856 16.82 -12.46 7.29
C SER A 856 15.32 -12.75 7.29
N ARG A 857 14.82 -13.39 6.22
CA ARG A 857 13.50 -14.03 6.23
C ARG A 857 13.53 -15.25 7.16
N PRO A 858 12.40 -15.71 7.72
CA PRO A 858 12.35 -16.88 8.61
C PRO A 858 12.67 -18.22 7.92
N HIS A 859 12.59 -18.30 6.59
CA HIS A 859 12.77 -19.54 5.85
C HIS A 859 13.30 -19.31 4.41
N PRO A 860 13.83 -20.35 3.74
CA PRO A 860 14.20 -20.27 2.33
C PRO A 860 13.01 -19.91 1.43
N LYS A 861 13.23 -19.17 0.35
CA LYS A 861 12.19 -18.81 -0.63
C LYS A 861 11.53 -20.03 -1.28
N ALA A 862 12.26 -21.14 -1.38
CA ALA A 862 11.71 -22.37 -1.95
C ALA A 862 10.92 -23.22 -0.95
N ALA A 863 10.98 -22.92 0.35
CA ALA A 863 10.48 -23.78 1.44
C ALA A 863 9.00 -24.13 1.28
N THR A 864 8.64 -25.35 1.72
CA THR A 864 7.26 -25.83 1.76
C THR A 864 6.81 -25.87 3.22
N PRO A 865 5.77 -25.10 3.61
CA PRO A 865 5.29 -25.11 4.98
C PRO A 865 4.63 -26.44 5.37
N SER A 866 4.67 -26.76 6.66
CA SER A 866 4.05 -27.98 7.19
C SER A 866 2.53 -27.92 7.28
N ALA A 867 1.95 -26.72 7.41
CA ALA A 867 0.52 -26.51 7.59
C ALA A 867 0.09 -25.12 7.05
N ALA A 868 0.38 -24.85 5.78
CA ALA A 868 0.15 -23.54 5.17
C ALA A 868 -1.32 -23.09 5.28
N THR A 869 -1.55 -21.89 5.83
CA THR A 869 -2.85 -21.20 5.85
C THR A 869 -2.92 -20.09 4.79
N ASN A 870 -1.76 -19.64 4.30
CA ASN A 870 -1.64 -18.71 3.18
C ASN A 870 -1.06 -19.37 1.93
N SER A 871 -1.16 -18.68 0.79
CA SER A 871 -0.56 -19.11 -0.47
C SER A 871 0.79 -18.42 -0.71
N ARG A 872 1.72 -19.09 -1.39
CA ARG A 872 3.04 -18.54 -1.68
C ARG A 872 2.92 -17.25 -2.49
N PRO A 873 3.58 -16.14 -2.10
CA PRO A 873 3.47 -14.87 -2.82
C PRO A 873 3.98 -14.97 -4.25
N THR A 874 3.39 -14.18 -5.15
CA THR A 874 4.00 -13.93 -6.45
C THR A 874 5.37 -13.26 -6.28
N ASN A 875 6.26 -13.45 -7.26
CA ASN A 875 7.65 -12.97 -7.23
C ASN A 875 8.56 -13.54 -6.13
N TRP A 876 8.12 -14.55 -5.35
CA TRP A 876 8.93 -15.23 -4.32
C TRP A 876 10.34 -15.62 -4.79
N ASN A 877 10.46 -16.02 -6.06
CA ASN A 877 11.68 -16.50 -6.68
C ASN A 877 12.71 -15.39 -6.97
N TYR A 878 12.32 -14.12 -6.95
CA TYR A 878 13.21 -12.96 -7.21
C TYR A 878 14.16 -12.69 -6.04
N THR A 879 13.80 -13.16 -4.84
CA THR A 879 14.58 -13.00 -3.61
C THR A 879 15.78 -13.95 -3.55
N ASP A 880 16.70 -13.79 -2.60
CA ASP A 880 17.78 -14.75 -2.33
C ASP A 880 17.84 -15.18 -0.85
N ASP A 881 18.40 -16.36 -0.59
CA ASP A 881 18.37 -17.00 0.72
C ASP A 881 19.66 -16.67 1.51
N ASN A 882 19.82 -15.40 1.83
CA ASN A 882 20.97 -14.86 2.57
C ASN A 882 20.58 -14.24 3.92
N LEU A 883 21.50 -14.33 4.88
CA LEU A 883 21.57 -13.45 6.03
C LEU A 883 22.32 -12.18 5.62
N TYR A 884 21.63 -11.05 5.66
CA TYR A 884 22.19 -9.74 5.36
C TYR A 884 22.69 -9.06 6.63
N VAL A 885 23.87 -8.43 6.56
CA VAL A 885 24.45 -7.65 7.65
C VAL A 885 25.01 -6.34 7.13
N TRP A 886 24.64 -5.24 7.77
CA TRP A 886 25.26 -3.93 7.65
C TRP A 886 26.13 -3.68 8.88
N VAL A 887 27.36 -3.22 8.66
CA VAL A 887 28.35 -3.02 9.71
C VAL A 887 28.95 -1.63 9.57
N ALA A 888 29.01 -0.88 10.67
CA ALA A 888 29.87 0.28 10.80
C ALA A 888 31.00 -0.04 11.79
N LEU A 889 32.23 0.32 11.44
CA LEU A 889 33.42 0.12 12.26
C LEU A 889 34.14 1.44 12.50
N LYS A 890 34.33 1.79 13.78
CA LYS A 890 35.10 2.98 14.19
C LYS A 890 36.58 2.87 13.81
N SER A 891 37.10 1.65 13.81
CA SER A 891 38.47 1.29 13.44
C SER A 891 38.53 -0.16 12.99
N ALA A 892 39.61 -0.57 12.32
CA ALA A 892 39.74 -1.92 11.79
C ALA A 892 39.44 -3.00 12.84
N ALA A 893 38.73 -4.05 12.43
CA ALA A 893 38.28 -5.14 13.29
C ALA A 893 38.02 -6.41 12.46
N THR A 894 38.03 -7.56 13.13
CA THR A 894 37.48 -8.79 12.56
C THR A 894 35.98 -8.80 12.81
N VAL A 895 35.20 -9.07 11.76
CA VAL A 895 33.75 -9.26 11.86
C VAL A 895 33.43 -10.70 11.53
N SER A 896 32.68 -11.37 12.37
CA SER A 896 32.20 -12.74 12.16
C SER A 896 30.68 -12.73 12.03
N ILE A 897 30.13 -13.47 11.06
CA ILE A 897 28.69 -13.62 10.85
C ILE A 897 28.37 -15.11 10.84
N THR A 898 27.31 -15.48 11.57
CA THR A 898 26.81 -16.85 11.68
C THR A 898 25.35 -16.90 11.23
N SER A 899 25.02 -17.87 10.37
CA SER A 899 23.65 -18.29 10.06
C SER A 899 23.60 -19.81 10.14
N GLY A 900 22.97 -20.36 11.19
CA GLY A 900 22.91 -21.79 11.43
C GLY A 900 24.29 -22.45 11.45
N SER A 901 24.51 -23.42 10.55
CA SER A 901 25.81 -24.09 10.36
C SER A 901 26.90 -23.21 9.74
N ASN A 902 26.54 -22.11 9.08
CA ASN A 902 27.46 -21.32 8.27
C ASN A 902 28.05 -20.20 9.12
N THR A 903 29.38 -20.12 9.22
CA THR A 903 30.07 -18.99 9.86
C THR A 903 31.21 -18.53 8.95
N VAL A 904 31.26 -17.22 8.70
CA VAL A 904 32.27 -16.57 7.85
C VAL A 904 32.85 -15.37 8.63
N SER A 905 34.13 -15.07 8.43
CA SER A 905 34.79 -13.94 9.09
C SER A 905 35.63 -13.11 8.12
N TRP A 906 35.63 -11.79 8.31
CA TRP A 906 36.35 -10.82 7.49
C TRP A 906 37.20 -9.93 8.39
N SER A 907 38.41 -9.58 7.93
CA SER A 907 39.16 -8.46 8.51
C SER A 907 38.80 -7.20 7.73
N LEU A 908 38.07 -6.29 8.38
CA LEU A 908 37.56 -5.07 7.76
C LEU A 908 38.28 -3.82 8.28
N ALA A 909 38.36 -2.81 7.42
CA ALA A 909 38.85 -1.47 7.77
C ALA A 909 37.79 -0.67 8.56
N ALA A 910 38.13 0.56 8.95
CA ALA A 910 37.16 1.53 9.44
C ALA A 910 36.15 1.92 8.34
N GLY A 911 34.96 2.39 8.75
CA GLY A 911 33.88 2.79 7.84
C GLY A 911 32.76 1.74 7.75
N VAL A 912 31.97 1.80 6.68
CA VAL A 912 30.80 0.93 6.48
C VAL A 912 31.09 -0.21 5.50
N SER A 913 30.59 -1.39 5.84
CA SER A 913 30.63 -2.60 5.03
C SER A 913 29.27 -3.30 5.03
N LYS A 914 28.88 -3.78 3.85
CA LYS A 914 27.69 -4.60 3.62
C LYS A 914 28.16 -6.04 3.35
N LEU A 915 27.78 -6.96 4.23
CA LEU A 915 28.23 -8.35 4.27
C LEU A 915 27.03 -9.31 4.22
N SER A 916 27.23 -10.50 3.65
CA SER A 916 26.21 -11.55 3.65
C SER A 916 26.79 -12.96 3.75
N VAL A 917 25.99 -13.86 4.29
CA VAL A 917 26.26 -15.30 4.40
C VAL A 917 25.03 -16.05 3.92
N ALA A 918 25.20 -17.09 3.11
CA ALA A 918 24.11 -17.98 2.71
C ALA A 918 23.38 -18.53 3.96
N SER A 919 22.06 -18.41 4.00
CA SER A 919 21.27 -18.79 5.18
C SER A 919 21.29 -20.31 5.41
N SER A 920 21.42 -20.71 6.67
CA SER A 920 21.29 -22.12 7.09
C SER A 920 20.39 -22.24 8.32
N ALA A 921 19.82 -23.43 8.52
CA ALA A 921 18.89 -23.68 9.61
C ALA A 921 19.56 -23.48 10.99
N GLY A 922 18.91 -22.72 11.87
CA GLY A 922 19.42 -22.38 13.19
C GLY A 922 19.40 -20.88 13.50
N THR A 923 20.10 -20.51 14.57
CA THR A 923 20.23 -19.13 15.00
C THR A 923 21.07 -18.30 14.03
N ILE A 924 20.76 -17.01 13.95
CA ILE A 924 21.58 -16.01 13.26
C ILE A 924 22.36 -15.18 14.29
N GLY A 925 23.50 -14.63 13.90
CA GLY A 925 24.32 -13.81 14.77
C GLY A 925 25.45 -13.10 14.03
N ALA A 926 26.03 -12.11 14.68
CA ALA A 926 27.20 -11.41 14.19
C ALA A 926 28.02 -10.85 15.36
N SER A 927 29.33 -10.70 15.19
CA SER A 927 30.22 -10.08 16.20
C SER A 927 31.30 -9.21 15.56
N ILE A 928 31.71 -8.18 16.29
CA ILE A 928 32.90 -7.36 16.03
C ILE A 928 33.93 -7.73 17.09
N VAL A 929 35.09 -8.20 16.66
CA VAL A 929 36.23 -8.58 17.49
C VAL A 929 37.43 -7.72 17.14
N ARG A 930 38.05 -7.09 18.13
CA ARG A 930 39.25 -6.26 17.95
C ARG A 930 40.30 -6.67 18.97
N SER A 931 41.50 -6.99 18.51
CA SER A 931 42.61 -7.48 19.34
C SER A 931 42.21 -8.66 20.25
N GLY A 932 41.44 -9.61 19.72
CA GLY A 932 40.94 -10.79 20.45
C GLY A 932 39.79 -10.51 21.43
N SER A 933 39.37 -9.27 21.62
CA SER A 933 38.24 -8.90 22.49
C SER A 933 36.96 -8.67 21.68
N THR A 934 35.85 -9.28 22.08
CA THR A 934 34.52 -8.98 21.52
C THR A 934 34.10 -7.57 21.92
N ILE A 935 33.92 -6.71 20.93
CA ILE A 935 33.49 -5.33 21.09
C ILE A 935 31.96 -5.25 21.11
N LYS A 936 31.33 -5.98 20.18
CA LYS A 936 29.88 -6.14 20.07
C LYS A 936 29.54 -7.53 19.54
N SER A 937 28.38 -8.05 19.93
CA SER A 937 27.87 -9.33 19.43
C SER A 937 26.36 -9.44 19.57
N TYR A 938 25.70 -9.99 18.56
CA TYR A 938 24.30 -10.39 18.59
C TYR A 938 24.18 -11.91 18.36
N SER A 939 23.19 -12.53 19.00
CA SER A 939 22.71 -13.89 18.69
C SER A 939 21.19 -13.92 18.82
N SER A 940 20.51 -14.55 17.86
CA SER A 940 19.04 -14.66 17.84
C SER A 940 18.47 -15.73 18.78
N SER A 941 19.31 -16.37 19.61
CA SER A 941 18.89 -17.43 20.53
C SER A 941 17.68 -17.00 21.37
N GLY A 942 16.59 -17.78 21.30
CA GLY A 942 15.34 -17.49 22.00
C GLY A 942 14.46 -16.38 21.41
N SER A 943 14.86 -15.73 20.31
CA SER A 943 14.07 -14.67 19.65
C SER A 943 13.75 -14.95 18.18
N PHE A 944 14.66 -15.57 17.44
CA PHE A 944 14.45 -15.96 16.04
C PHE A 944 15.28 -17.19 15.67
N ASN A 945 14.76 -18.00 14.75
CA ASN A 945 15.41 -19.20 14.23
C ASN A 945 15.04 -19.37 12.75
N TYR A 946 16.05 -19.55 11.88
CA TYR A 946 15.83 -19.82 10.47
C TYR A 946 15.42 -21.29 10.29
N THR A 947 14.28 -21.55 9.66
CA THR A 947 13.74 -22.91 9.47
C THR A 947 13.59 -23.27 7.99
N THR A 948 13.91 -24.52 7.64
CA THR A 948 13.64 -25.07 6.29
C THR A 948 12.19 -25.51 6.11
N THR A 949 11.46 -25.69 7.20
CA THR A 949 10.07 -26.16 7.24
C THR A 949 9.26 -25.17 8.09
N PRO A 950 8.80 -24.05 7.52
CA PRO A 950 7.99 -23.07 8.24
C PRO A 950 6.58 -23.61 8.50
N THR A 951 5.81 -22.93 9.34
CA THR A 951 4.37 -23.21 9.49
C THR A 951 3.54 -22.63 8.35
N ASP A 952 3.93 -21.44 7.85
CA ASP A 952 3.25 -20.73 6.77
C ASP A 952 4.24 -19.96 5.87
N TYR A 953 3.78 -19.38 4.75
CA TYR A 953 4.65 -18.53 3.91
C TYR A 953 4.79 -17.12 4.50
N ASN A 954 5.84 -16.87 5.26
CA ASN A 954 6.18 -15.54 5.76
C ASN A 954 7.48 -15.04 5.13
N TYR A 955 7.37 -14.03 4.26
CA TYR A 955 8.52 -13.40 3.58
C TYR A 955 8.91 -12.05 4.19
N ASN A 956 8.32 -11.68 5.33
CA ASN A 956 8.77 -10.55 6.13
C ASN A 956 10.17 -10.84 6.73
N TYR A 957 10.86 -9.80 7.19
CA TYR A 957 12.23 -9.89 7.69
C TYR A 957 12.28 -9.74 9.21
N PHE A 958 13.00 -10.64 9.87
CA PHE A 958 13.46 -10.38 11.23
C PHE A 958 14.68 -9.46 11.16
N VAL A 959 14.69 -8.36 11.93
CA VAL A 959 15.80 -7.40 11.97
C VAL A 959 16.29 -7.23 13.40
N ALA A 960 17.61 -7.29 13.59
CA ALA A 960 18.24 -7.11 14.89
C ALA A 960 19.52 -6.28 14.78
N SER A 961 20.02 -5.82 15.93
CA SER A 961 21.27 -5.06 16.02
C SER A 961 22.05 -5.37 17.30
N ALA A 962 23.34 -5.03 17.31
CA ALA A 962 24.20 -5.00 18.49
C ALA A 962 25.06 -3.74 18.53
#